data_AF-A0A7K1G2S4-F1
#
_entry.id   AF-A0A7K1G2S4-F1
#
_cell.length_a   1.000
_cell.length_b   1.000
_cell.length_c   1.000
_cell.angle_alpha   90.00
_cell.angle_beta   90.00
_cell.angle_gamma   90.00
#
_symmetry.space_group_name_H-M   'P 1'
#
loop_
_entity.id
_entity.type
_entity.pdbx_description
1 polymer ?
#
loop_
_entity_poly.entity_id
_entity_poly.type
_entity_poly.pdbx_seq_one_letter_code
_entity_poly.pdbx_strand_id
1 'polypeptide(L)'
;MKKTVILSVFILSLFEACAVFKEQSSDETATKPEKKITHSVYLTGGYGQKGKGENYLKQFQKIIENADQNATVLFLGDAVSSQTRDSLSDPKMLQEQLGSVGDFKGSTYFIPGDYEWKYKDTRKSKTVQSLIKNTADKSVRYLPENGGPLAKVSINEDLEIIFIDSQWYISNWDDVKYINENSPDIKTRRRFLEELESMIRDAAFKNVIIAMHHPIFTNGKHGGKFSFNDYLHPFPVIGFGDKAVRKLGGSNPQDIAYSRYRELTSFVATLAKLSGNVTIVSGHEANLQYLEGGGIHQIISGSLSASEATKLSKGIITAPGGKLSYRGIYNSSENGYARLNYYQDGSSDVEFHSFENNQLLYRHALTAPLPVIEKKKSADLIATSFAATSKAQILTDEETSKSGLYKVLWGDHYRKYYATPVNVNTALLDTLHGGLTIMKEGGGHQSQSLRLENQQGQQYVMRSLRKDALKFLRFKLKGIAFDQNAYDDTYAENMVSDFFTTAHPYAQLAVSDIAEAARINHSDTKLYYFPKQAQFGDLNDKYGDGLYFIEERPSKGQKDFKGFQYSSTDNKGPIIDFAGTTEVLEKLRNSEKYSIDKRQYIRSRIFDMLLGDWDRHEDQWRWALRETGNKTGIYAPIPRDRDAAFSKFDGVGLAVVKQIVPETRFWQTYDEDLQNVKWFNSEAYNLDKIFVSQFDESIWIEEAKSIQKGITDAVIDKAFLKLPLEMQDQSLENIKNKLKGRLKNIDKIAEEYAGFINKKVIVYGTDKKDIFHITRQSQGNTTIEIFTEKNSTVPYYSAKINSDQSCEIWIYGLNGDDDFIVEGEGDHEALVRMIGGYGTDHYTIHNNTKARIYDYDYEKSIIDAEKPSKKQFSSLYETNNLHFRYFLPNNNVLLPALGFATDDGFFLGIKDKYIYNDFNGNPHKQIHQIFANYYFTYQSAEAGYSGTFFNIFPHVNLLAEAYFSGAKFSNNFFGYGNETVKFITVFVPTLRNIFCLLGKRIR
;
A
#
# COMPACT_ATOMS: atom_id res chain seq x y z
N MET A 1 -42.70 -13.26 -42.32
CA MET A 1 -41.33 -13.76 -42.54
C MET A 1 -40.24 -12.89 -41.91
N LYS A 2 -40.06 -11.60 -42.25
CA LYS A 2 -38.96 -10.78 -41.69
C LYS A 2 -38.93 -10.68 -40.15
N LYS A 3 -40.06 -10.49 -39.47
CA LYS A 3 -40.12 -10.45 -37.98
C LYS A 3 -39.77 -11.80 -37.34
N THR A 4 -40.21 -12.89 -37.93
CA THR A 4 -39.94 -14.25 -37.45
C THR A 4 -38.47 -14.61 -37.64
N VAL A 5 -37.86 -14.25 -38.78
CA VAL A 5 -36.42 -14.45 -39.02
C VAL A 5 -35.58 -13.59 -38.09
N ILE A 6 -35.94 -12.32 -37.85
CA ILE A 6 -35.24 -11.45 -36.88
C ILE A 6 -35.36 -12.00 -35.47
N LEU A 7 -36.54 -12.49 -35.07
CA LEU A 7 -36.74 -13.12 -33.76
C LEU A 7 -35.97 -14.45 -33.64
N SER A 8 -35.93 -15.26 -34.69
CA SER A 8 -35.15 -16.50 -34.73
C SER A 8 -33.65 -16.22 -34.70
N VAL A 9 -33.14 -15.24 -35.45
CA VAL A 9 -31.73 -14.81 -35.41
C VAL A 9 -31.38 -14.22 -34.04
N PHE A 10 -32.28 -13.42 -33.45
CA PHE A 10 -32.11 -12.90 -32.09
C PHE A 10 -32.07 -14.03 -31.06
N ILE A 11 -32.99 -14.99 -31.12
CA ILE A 11 -33.02 -16.16 -30.23
C ILE A 11 -31.77 -17.04 -30.44
N LEU A 12 -31.35 -17.32 -31.67
CA LEU A 12 -30.11 -18.05 -31.97
C LEU A 12 -28.87 -17.31 -31.45
N SER A 13 -28.82 -15.98 -31.57
CA SER A 13 -27.72 -15.16 -31.02
C SER A 13 -27.68 -15.16 -29.49
N LEU A 14 -28.83 -15.34 -28.82
CA LEU A 14 -28.89 -15.50 -27.36
C LEU A 14 -28.34 -16.86 -26.91
N PHE A 15 -28.43 -17.90 -27.74
CA PHE A 15 -27.87 -19.23 -27.42
C PHE A 15 -26.34 -19.28 -27.57
N GLU A 16 -25.74 -18.58 -28.53
CA GLU A 16 -24.28 -18.47 -28.62
C GLU A 16 -23.66 -17.61 -27.50
N ALA A 17 -24.47 -16.82 -26.80
CA ALA A 17 -23.99 -15.93 -25.74
C ALA A 17 -23.69 -16.65 -24.41
N CYS A 18 -24.30 -17.81 -24.14
CA CYS A 18 -24.24 -18.52 -22.85
C CYS A 18 -22.98 -19.36 -22.62
N ALA A 19 -22.64 -19.61 -21.36
CA ALA A 19 -21.62 -20.60 -20.97
C ALA A 19 -22.13 -22.04 -21.16
N VAL A 20 -21.20 -22.97 -21.45
CA VAL A 20 -21.50 -24.38 -21.72
C VAL A 20 -20.55 -25.31 -20.94
N PHE A 21 -20.89 -26.59 -20.83
CA PHE A 21 -20.07 -27.62 -20.17
C PHE A 21 -19.06 -28.30 -21.09
N LYS A 22 -19.08 -27.98 -22.39
CA LYS A 22 -18.17 -28.57 -23.38
C LYS A 22 -16.78 -27.93 -23.25
N GLU A 23 -15.74 -28.76 -23.37
CA GLU A 23 -14.35 -28.32 -23.51
C GLU A 23 -14.16 -27.37 -24.71
N GLN A 24 -13.33 -26.35 -24.51
CA GLN A 24 -13.02 -25.31 -25.48
C GLN A 24 -11.53 -24.96 -25.42
N SER A 25 -10.85 -24.97 -26.56
CA SER A 25 -9.49 -24.45 -26.70
C SER A 25 -9.39 -23.49 -27.90
N SER A 26 -8.49 -22.51 -27.83
CA SER A 26 -8.18 -21.61 -28.96
C SER A 26 -7.07 -22.14 -29.87
N ASP A 27 -6.35 -23.16 -29.40
CA ASP A 27 -5.16 -23.74 -30.00
C ASP A 27 -5.08 -25.25 -29.68
N GLU A 28 -4.15 -25.93 -30.36
CA GLU A 28 -3.89 -27.35 -30.18
C GLU A 28 -3.02 -27.61 -28.94
N THR A 29 -3.16 -28.80 -28.36
CA THR A 29 -2.37 -29.23 -27.21
C THR A 29 -0.88 -29.33 -27.58
N ALA A 30 -0.01 -28.74 -26.75
CA ALA A 30 1.43 -28.73 -27.01
C ALA A 30 2.06 -30.13 -26.85
N THR A 31 3.09 -30.40 -27.66
CA THR A 31 3.89 -31.62 -27.52
C THR A 31 4.68 -31.61 -26.21
N LYS A 32 5.03 -32.81 -25.72
CA LYS A 32 5.82 -32.93 -24.48
C LYS A 32 7.24 -32.44 -24.74
N PRO A 33 7.78 -31.48 -23.96
CA PRO A 33 9.15 -31.04 -24.13
C PRO A 33 10.14 -32.13 -23.71
N GLU A 34 11.22 -32.28 -24.47
CA GLU A 34 12.35 -33.16 -24.12
C GLU A 34 13.32 -32.45 -23.15
N LYS A 35 12.80 -32.04 -21.99
CA LYS A 35 13.57 -31.35 -20.94
C LYS A 35 13.41 -32.07 -19.61
N LYS A 36 14.46 -32.00 -18.78
CA LYS A 36 14.43 -32.59 -17.42
C LYS A 36 13.61 -31.70 -16.50
N ILE A 37 12.57 -32.27 -15.88
CA ILE A 37 11.76 -31.62 -14.85
C ILE A 37 12.60 -31.50 -13.57
N THR A 38 12.64 -30.30 -12.99
CA THR A 38 13.26 -30.03 -11.68
C THR A 38 12.23 -30.01 -10.56
N HIS A 39 11.01 -29.53 -10.83
CA HIS A 39 9.94 -29.49 -9.85
C HIS A 39 8.56 -29.58 -10.51
N SER A 40 7.61 -30.28 -9.89
CA SER A 40 6.20 -30.33 -10.33
C SER A 40 5.26 -29.78 -9.27
N VAL A 41 4.27 -28.98 -9.66
CA VAL A 41 3.25 -28.43 -8.76
C VAL A 41 1.86 -28.91 -9.22
N TYR A 42 1.20 -29.70 -8.38
CA TYR A 42 -0.15 -30.22 -8.59
C TYR A 42 -1.16 -29.26 -7.96
N LEU A 43 -2.17 -28.85 -8.72
CA LEU A 43 -3.13 -27.81 -8.38
C LEU A 43 -4.55 -28.38 -8.36
N THR A 44 -5.24 -28.28 -7.22
CA THR A 44 -6.65 -28.69 -7.08
C THR A 44 -7.36 -27.85 -6.02
N GLY A 45 -8.70 -27.84 -6.00
CA GLY A 45 -9.47 -27.03 -5.04
C GLY A 45 -10.98 -27.25 -5.17
N GLY A 46 -11.76 -26.67 -4.27
CA GLY A 46 -13.23 -26.74 -4.34
C GLY A 46 -13.83 -28.03 -3.79
N TYR A 47 -13.15 -28.74 -2.88
CA TYR A 47 -13.68 -29.97 -2.27
C TYR A 47 -14.97 -29.75 -1.47
N GLY A 48 -15.04 -28.61 -0.78
CA GLY A 48 -16.16 -28.18 0.05
C GLY A 48 -17.45 -27.91 -0.71
N GLN A 49 -17.40 -27.88 -2.05
CA GLN A 49 -18.59 -27.78 -2.89
C GLN A 49 -19.36 -29.11 -2.91
N LYS A 50 -20.69 -29.02 -3.03
CA LYS A 50 -21.56 -30.21 -3.08
C LYS A 50 -21.38 -30.93 -4.42
N GLY A 51 -20.93 -32.18 -4.40
CA GLY A 51 -20.71 -32.96 -5.61
C GLY A 51 -20.15 -34.36 -5.36
N LYS A 52 -19.42 -34.92 -6.34
CA LYS A 52 -18.84 -36.27 -6.30
C LYS A 52 -17.38 -36.29 -5.80
N GLY A 53 -17.03 -35.40 -4.86
CA GLY A 53 -15.65 -35.18 -4.42
C GLY A 53 -14.91 -36.42 -3.91
N GLU A 54 -15.56 -37.30 -3.14
CA GLU A 54 -14.87 -38.43 -2.49
C GLU A 54 -14.18 -39.40 -3.49
N ASN A 55 -14.79 -39.65 -4.66
CA ASN A 55 -14.20 -40.53 -5.67
C ASN A 55 -12.98 -39.90 -6.36
N TYR A 56 -13.11 -38.63 -6.76
CA TYR A 56 -12.05 -37.89 -7.43
C TYR A 56 -10.86 -37.64 -6.50
N LEU A 57 -11.12 -37.39 -5.21
CA LEU A 57 -10.06 -37.26 -4.21
C LEU A 57 -9.23 -38.55 -4.06
N LYS A 58 -9.87 -39.73 -4.08
CA LYS A 58 -9.16 -41.03 -4.08
C LYS A 58 -8.35 -41.26 -5.37
N GLN A 59 -8.86 -40.80 -6.51
CA GLN A 59 -8.12 -40.86 -7.77
C GLN A 59 -6.89 -39.92 -7.72
N PHE A 60 -7.07 -38.71 -7.19
CA PHE A 60 -5.99 -37.75 -7.00
C PHE A 60 -4.91 -38.26 -6.06
N GLN A 61 -5.29 -38.90 -4.95
CA GLN A 61 -4.35 -39.58 -4.03
C GLN A 61 -3.43 -40.55 -4.80
N LYS A 62 -4.01 -41.46 -5.61
CA LYS A 62 -3.22 -42.42 -6.41
C LYS A 62 -2.29 -41.74 -7.41
N ILE A 63 -2.67 -40.58 -7.93
CA ILE A 63 -1.85 -39.80 -8.87
C ILE A 63 -0.62 -39.24 -8.16
N ILE A 64 -0.79 -38.64 -6.98
CA ILE A 64 0.30 -38.00 -6.24
C ILE A 64 1.18 -38.99 -5.46
N GLU A 65 0.68 -40.17 -5.10
CA GLU A 65 1.49 -41.27 -4.53
C GLU A 65 2.65 -41.68 -5.46
N ASN A 66 2.45 -41.53 -6.78
CA ASN A 66 3.44 -41.84 -7.80
C ASN A 66 4.33 -40.64 -8.20
N ALA A 67 4.15 -39.48 -7.57
CA ALA A 67 4.94 -38.28 -7.86
C ALA A 67 6.35 -38.35 -7.23
N ASP A 68 7.29 -37.63 -7.83
CA ASP A 68 8.65 -37.48 -7.30
C ASP A 68 8.64 -36.69 -5.97
N GLN A 69 9.71 -36.83 -5.18
CA GLN A 69 9.89 -36.04 -3.96
C GLN A 69 9.99 -34.52 -4.21
N ASN A 70 10.46 -34.11 -5.40
CA ASN A 70 10.49 -32.72 -5.84
C ASN A 70 9.14 -32.30 -6.43
N ALA A 71 8.08 -32.51 -5.65
CA ALA A 71 6.73 -32.14 -6.01
C ALA A 71 6.05 -31.34 -4.90
N THR A 72 5.10 -30.51 -5.30
CA THR A 72 4.26 -29.74 -4.39
C THR A 72 2.80 -29.94 -4.73
N VAL A 73 1.93 -30.10 -3.73
CA VAL A 73 0.47 -30.07 -3.89
C VAL A 73 -0.05 -28.75 -3.34
N LEU A 74 -0.85 -28.02 -4.13
CA LEU A 74 -1.57 -26.83 -3.72
C LEU A 74 -3.08 -27.10 -3.72
N PHE A 75 -3.69 -27.06 -2.54
CA PHE A 75 -5.14 -27.01 -2.37
C PHE A 75 -5.59 -25.54 -2.37
N LEU A 76 -6.24 -25.12 -3.45
CA LEU A 76 -6.51 -23.73 -3.82
C LEU A 76 -7.79 -23.15 -3.18
N GLY A 77 -8.10 -23.55 -1.94
CA GLY A 77 -9.24 -23.06 -1.16
C GLY A 77 -10.52 -23.88 -1.27
N ASP A 78 -11.50 -23.51 -0.44
CA ASP A 78 -12.78 -24.20 -0.24
C ASP A 78 -12.59 -25.66 0.16
N ALA A 79 -11.78 -25.87 1.19
CA ALA A 79 -11.54 -27.18 1.79
C ALA A 79 -12.70 -27.59 2.74
N VAL A 80 -13.49 -26.63 3.23
CA VAL A 80 -14.65 -26.88 4.11
C VAL A 80 -15.99 -26.64 3.42
N SER A 81 -17.08 -27.25 3.91
CA SER A 81 -18.45 -27.06 3.38
C SER A 81 -18.85 -25.57 3.30
N SER A 82 -19.63 -25.18 2.28
CA SER A 82 -20.24 -23.84 2.22
C SER A 82 -21.41 -23.63 3.18
N GLN A 83 -21.98 -24.70 3.72
CA GLN A 83 -23.18 -24.60 4.55
C GLN A 83 -22.84 -24.06 5.95
N THR A 84 -23.65 -23.14 6.43
CA THR A 84 -23.46 -22.47 7.73
C THR A 84 -24.00 -23.27 8.92
N ARG A 85 -24.86 -24.27 8.66
CA ARG A 85 -25.41 -25.19 9.68
C ARG A 85 -24.41 -26.26 10.10
N ASP A 86 -23.54 -26.66 9.18
CA ASP A 86 -22.38 -27.49 9.50
C ASP A 86 -21.44 -26.60 10.32
N SER A 87 -20.92 -27.07 11.45
CA SER A 87 -19.89 -26.32 12.16
C SER A 87 -18.59 -26.30 11.33
N LEU A 88 -17.70 -25.32 11.54
CA LEU A 88 -16.30 -25.43 11.06
C LEU A 88 -15.62 -26.70 11.57
N SER A 89 -16.17 -27.24 12.65
CA SER A 89 -15.74 -28.44 13.32
C SER A 89 -16.46 -29.70 12.82
N ASP A 90 -16.98 -29.73 11.59
CA ASP A 90 -17.16 -31.00 10.89
C ASP A 90 -15.84 -31.31 10.16
N PRO A 91 -14.86 -31.93 10.85
CA PRO A 91 -13.52 -32.11 10.32
C PRO A 91 -13.49 -33.09 9.16
N LYS A 92 -14.60 -33.76 8.83
CA LYS A 92 -14.64 -34.88 7.88
C LYS A 92 -14.04 -34.51 6.53
N MET A 93 -14.51 -33.42 5.93
CA MET A 93 -14.06 -33.02 4.58
C MET A 93 -12.58 -32.65 4.53
N LEU A 94 -12.08 -32.00 5.59
CA LEU A 94 -10.68 -31.64 5.72
C LEU A 94 -9.82 -32.88 6.00
N GLN A 95 -10.28 -33.77 6.87
CA GLN A 95 -9.60 -35.03 7.20
C GLN A 95 -9.49 -35.95 5.98
N GLU A 96 -10.52 -36.02 5.12
CA GLU A 96 -10.46 -36.75 3.86
C GLU A 96 -9.36 -36.21 2.95
N GLN A 97 -9.26 -34.88 2.80
CA GLN A 97 -8.19 -34.24 2.02
C GLN A 97 -6.81 -34.45 2.65
N LEU A 98 -6.68 -34.34 3.97
CA LEU A 98 -5.42 -34.61 4.66
C LEU A 98 -5.00 -36.07 4.51
N GLY A 99 -5.94 -37.00 4.59
CA GLY A 99 -5.69 -38.42 4.33
C GLY A 99 -5.21 -38.68 2.90
N SER A 100 -5.72 -37.93 1.92
CA SER A 100 -5.33 -38.09 0.51
C SER A 100 -3.86 -37.76 0.22
N VAL A 101 -3.21 -36.97 1.09
CA VAL A 101 -1.79 -36.58 0.96
C VAL A 101 -0.89 -37.25 2.00
N GLY A 102 -1.39 -38.19 2.80
CA GLY A 102 -0.63 -38.80 3.90
C GLY A 102 0.67 -39.49 3.45
N ASP A 103 0.63 -40.19 2.32
CA ASP A 103 1.78 -40.91 1.75
C ASP A 103 2.54 -40.09 0.67
N PHE A 104 2.17 -38.82 0.48
CA PHE A 104 2.83 -37.95 -0.48
C PHE A 104 4.21 -37.50 0.04
N LYS A 105 5.26 -37.74 -0.76
CA LYS A 105 6.66 -37.46 -0.37
C LYS A 105 7.06 -35.99 -0.47
N GLY A 106 6.28 -35.19 -1.20
CA GLY A 106 6.55 -33.77 -1.41
C GLY A 106 5.97 -32.87 -0.31
N SER A 107 5.86 -31.58 -0.62
CA SER A 107 5.24 -30.59 0.30
C SER A 107 3.82 -30.26 -0.11
N THR A 108 2.91 -30.11 0.86
CA THR A 108 1.50 -29.77 0.60
C THR A 108 1.15 -28.44 1.24
N TYR A 109 0.47 -27.57 0.50
CA TYR A 109 -0.02 -26.29 0.99
C TYR A 109 -1.52 -26.13 0.74
N PHE A 110 -2.25 -25.70 1.77
CA PHE A 110 -3.64 -25.27 1.69
C PHE A 110 -3.70 -23.74 1.76
N ILE A 111 -4.59 -23.14 0.98
CA ILE A 111 -4.90 -21.71 1.07
C ILE A 111 -6.38 -21.49 1.47
N PRO A 112 -6.74 -20.37 2.11
CA PRO A 112 -8.13 -20.00 2.35
C PRO A 112 -8.88 -19.66 1.05
N GLY A 113 -10.09 -20.20 0.90
CA GLY A 113 -11.13 -19.74 -0.01
C GLY A 113 -12.27 -19.01 0.72
N ASP A 114 -13.38 -18.74 0.05
CA ASP A 114 -14.48 -18.03 0.69
C ASP A 114 -15.23 -18.87 1.72
N TYR A 115 -15.19 -20.22 1.60
CA TYR A 115 -15.87 -21.10 2.54
C TYR A 115 -15.16 -21.15 3.91
N GLU A 116 -13.83 -21.00 3.94
CA GLU A 116 -13.07 -20.87 5.19
C GLU A 116 -13.44 -19.58 5.97
N TRP A 117 -13.98 -18.57 5.28
CA TRP A 117 -14.37 -17.27 5.84
C TRP A 117 -15.87 -17.13 6.15
N LYS A 118 -16.68 -18.18 5.93
CA LYS A 118 -18.16 -18.10 5.97
C LYS A 118 -18.78 -17.58 7.28
N TYR A 119 -18.08 -17.70 8.42
CA TYR A 119 -18.57 -17.17 9.72
C TYR A 119 -18.22 -15.72 9.98
N LYS A 120 -17.38 -15.11 9.13
CA LYS A 120 -16.86 -13.76 9.32
C LYS A 120 -16.23 -13.56 10.70
N ASP A 121 -15.42 -14.54 11.10
CA ASP A 121 -14.76 -14.60 12.40
C ASP A 121 -13.41 -15.30 12.19
N THR A 122 -12.31 -14.55 12.31
CA THR A 122 -10.98 -15.09 11.99
C THR A 122 -10.51 -16.11 13.03
N ARG A 123 -10.93 -16.00 14.30
CA ARG A 123 -10.63 -17.01 15.34
C ARG A 123 -11.27 -18.35 15.00
N LYS A 124 -12.44 -18.32 14.38
CA LYS A 124 -13.11 -19.49 13.82
C LYS A 124 -12.36 -20.05 12.61
N SER A 125 -11.97 -19.23 11.63
CA SER A 125 -11.18 -19.68 10.47
C SER A 125 -9.84 -20.32 10.87
N LYS A 126 -9.18 -19.86 11.95
CA LYS A 126 -7.98 -20.49 12.54
C LYS A 126 -8.20 -21.93 13.02
N THR A 127 -9.44 -22.36 13.23
CA THR A 127 -9.74 -23.75 13.61
C THR A 127 -9.31 -24.71 12.50
N VAL A 128 -9.53 -24.34 11.23
CA VAL A 128 -9.10 -25.11 10.04
C VAL A 128 -7.58 -25.27 10.03
N GLN A 129 -6.86 -24.17 10.23
CA GLN A 129 -5.40 -24.17 10.34
C GLN A 129 -4.91 -25.07 11.49
N SER A 130 -5.57 -24.98 12.65
CA SER A 130 -5.20 -25.76 13.84
C SER A 130 -5.43 -27.26 13.63
N LEU A 131 -6.51 -27.64 12.93
CA LEU A 131 -6.79 -29.02 12.57
C LEU A 131 -5.69 -29.60 11.66
N ILE A 132 -5.29 -28.86 10.63
CA ILE A 132 -4.19 -29.26 9.73
C ILE A 132 -2.90 -29.44 10.54
N LYS A 133 -2.53 -28.44 11.35
CA LYS A 133 -1.31 -28.47 12.17
C LYS A 133 -1.25 -29.64 13.16
N ASN A 134 -2.40 -30.04 13.71
CA ASN A 134 -2.47 -31.10 14.72
C ASN A 134 -2.60 -32.51 14.13
N THR A 135 -3.07 -32.63 12.88
CA THR A 135 -3.43 -33.93 12.27
C THR A 135 -2.43 -34.36 11.20
N ALA A 136 -1.78 -33.41 10.51
CA ALA A 136 -0.91 -33.70 9.38
C ALA A 136 0.58 -33.68 9.75
N ASP A 137 1.41 -34.29 8.91
CA ASP A 137 2.87 -34.16 8.97
C ASP A 137 3.29 -32.68 8.78
N LYS A 138 4.49 -32.32 9.24
CA LYS A 138 5.11 -31.00 9.03
C LYS A 138 5.26 -30.63 7.55
N SER A 139 5.23 -31.61 6.64
CA SER A 139 5.20 -31.38 5.19
C SER A 139 3.90 -30.73 4.68
N VAL A 140 2.83 -30.72 5.49
CA VAL A 140 1.54 -30.10 5.18
C VAL A 140 1.36 -28.79 5.94
N ARG A 141 1.08 -27.70 5.22
CA ARG A 141 0.93 -26.36 5.81
C ARG A 141 -0.31 -25.65 5.29
N TYR A 142 -0.86 -24.77 6.11
CA TYR A 142 -1.95 -23.86 5.73
C TYR A 142 -1.39 -22.43 5.67
N LEU A 143 -1.43 -21.82 4.50
CA LEU A 143 -0.82 -20.51 4.24
C LEU A 143 -1.81 -19.56 3.54
N PRO A 144 -1.86 -18.27 3.95
CA PRO A 144 -1.09 -17.68 5.05
C PRO A 144 -1.56 -18.13 6.46
N GLU A 145 -0.66 -18.05 7.44
CA GLU A 145 -0.94 -18.49 8.82
C GLU A 145 -1.70 -17.42 9.63
N ASN A 146 -2.45 -17.85 10.65
CA ASN A 146 -3.06 -17.03 11.70
C ASN A 146 -4.08 -15.99 11.21
N GLY A 147 -4.70 -16.21 10.05
CA GLY A 147 -5.60 -15.25 9.42
C GLY A 147 -4.89 -14.01 8.86
N GLY A 148 -3.57 -14.11 8.65
CA GLY A 148 -2.79 -13.11 7.94
C GLY A 148 -3.06 -13.14 6.43
N PRO A 149 -2.70 -12.07 5.69
CA PRO A 149 -3.08 -11.97 4.29
C PRO A 149 -2.02 -12.42 3.29
N LEU A 150 -0.76 -12.56 3.72
CA LEU A 150 0.38 -12.90 2.86
C LEU A 150 1.32 -13.91 3.52
N ALA A 151 1.89 -14.81 2.71
CA ALA A 151 3.02 -15.63 3.09
C ALA A 151 3.89 -15.91 1.85
N LYS A 152 5.16 -16.25 2.06
CA LYS A 152 6.05 -16.70 0.98
C LYS A 152 6.83 -17.94 1.37
N VAL A 153 7.12 -18.79 0.39
CA VAL A 153 7.95 -19.98 0.54
C VAL A 153 8.86 -20.10 -0.68
N SER A 154 10.17 -20.12 -0.46
CA SER A 154 11.13 -20.50 -1.51
C SER A 154 11.17 -22.02 -1.60
N ILE A 155 10.83 -22.57 -2.77
CA ILE A 155 10.81 -24.01 -3.04
C ILE A 155 12.21 -24.51 -3.34
N ASN A 156 12.94 -23.75 -4.17
CA ASN A 156 14.34 -23.95 -4.49
C ASN A 156 14.98 -22.59 -4.90
N GLU A 157 16.17 -22.61 -5.48
CA GLU A 157 16.88 -21.39 -5.91
C GLU A 157 16.13 -20.63 -7.03
N ASP A 158 15.37 -21.35 -7.86
CA ASP A 158 14.73 -20.86 -9.09
C ASP A 158 13.20 -20.70 -8.98
N LEU A 159 12.57 -21.16 -7.90
CA LEU A 159 11.11 -21.17 -7.74
C LEU A 159 10.68 -20.66 -6.35
N GLU A 160 9.77 -19.69 -6.35
CA GLU A 160 9.15 -19.11 -5.16
C GLU A 160 7.62 -19.13 -5.27
N ILE A 161 6.94 -19.42 -4.16
CA ILE A 161 5.47 -19.35 -4.06
C ILE A 161 5.09 -18.24 -3.08
N ILE A 162 4.26 -17.31 -3.54
CA ILE A 162 3.63 -16.25 -2.76
C ILE A 162 2.15 -16.61 -2.58
N PHE A 163 1.71 -16.72 -1.34
CA PHE A 163 0.34 -17.04 -0.97
C PHE A 163 -0.42 -15.76 -0.62
N ILE A 164 -1.61 -15.59 -1.21
CA ILE A 164 -2.50 -14.45 -0.94
C ILE A 164 -3.84 -14.97 -0.40
N ASP A 165 -4.21 -14.53 0.79
CA ASP A 165 -5.61 -14.62 1.22
C ASP A 165 -6.43 -13.55 0.50
N SER A 166 -6.96 -13.94 -0.66
CA SER A 166 -7.79 -13.07 -1.48
C SER A 166 -9.10 -12.66 -0.79
N GLN A 167 -9.66 -13.52 0.05
CA GLN A 167 -10.90 -13.24 0.76
C GLN A 167 -10.69 -12.18 1.85
N TRP A 168 -9.53 -12.17 2.51
CA TRP A 168 -9.12 -11.10 3.42
C TRP A 168 -9.20 -9.72 2.76
N TYR A 169 -8.72 -9.57 1.53
CA TYR A 169 -8.71 -8.29 0.82
C TYR A 169 -10.12 -7.86 0.39
N ILE A 170 -10.91 -8.80 -0.14
CA ILE A 170 -12.25 -8.56 -0.69
C ILE A 170 -13.29 -8.27 0.41
N SER A 171 -13.11 -8.86 1.60
CA SER A 171 -14.06 -8.79 2.70
C SER A 171 -14.29 -7.38 3.25
N ASN A 172 -15.50 -7.13 3.76
CA ASN A 172 -15.75 -5.96 4.59
C ASN A 172 -15.22 -6.20 5.99
N TRP A 173 -14.15 -5.52 6.40
CA TRP A 173 -13.52 -5.75 7.71
C TRP A 173 -14.44 -5.36 8.86
N ASP A 174 -15.32 -4.38 8.66
CA ASP A 174 -16.34 -3.99 9.63
C ASP A 174 -17.38 -5.09 9.91
N ASP A 175 -17.50 -6.08 9.01
CA ASP A 175 -18.41 -7.23 9.14
C ASP A 175 -17.68 -8.51 9.60
N VAL A 176 -16.36 -8.46 9.82
CA VAL A 176 -15.53 -9.61 10.20
C VAL A 176 -14.97 -9.40 11.61
N LYS A 177 -15.35 -10.28 12.53
CA LYS A 177 -14.81 -10.26 13.89
C LYS A 177 -13.34 -10.70 13.92
N TYR A 178 -12.56 -10.02 14.77
CA TYR A 178 -11.14 -10.32 15.03
C TYR A 178 -10.22 -10.21 13.81
N ILE A 179 -10.64 -9.47 12.78
CA ILE A 179 -9.82 -9.21 11.58
C ILE A 179 -8.49 -8.55 11.96
N ASN A 180 -7.36 -9.07 11.45
CA ASN A 180 -6.00 -8.56 11.73
C ASN A 180 -5.56 -8.59 13.21
N GLU A 181 -6.28 -9.28 14.09
CA GLU A 181 -5.90 -9.41 15.51
C GLU A 181 -4.46 -9.93 15.66
N ASN A 182 -4.06 -10.87 14.79
CA ASN A 182 -2.78 -11.59 14.85
C ASN A 182 -1.84 -11.21 13.70
N SER A 183 -2.10 -10.07 13.06
CA SER A 183 -1.26 -9.53 11.99
C SER A 183 -0.67 -8.20 12.46
N PRO A 184 0.44 -8.22 13.22
CA PRO A 184 1.01 -7.01 13.78
C PRO A 184 1.48 -6.03 12.69
N ASP A 185 1.94 -6.54 11.54
CA ASP A 185 2.45 -5.74 10.43
C ASP A 185 1.34 -5.28 9.46
N ILE A 186 0.53 -6.21 8.92
CA ILE A 186 -0.42 -5.90 7.84
C ILE A 186 -1.82 -5.60 8.39
N LYS A 187 -2.05 -4.33 8.78
CA LYS A 187 -3.35 -3.84 9.27
C LYS A 187 -4.13 -2.95 8.29
N THR A 188 -3.57 -2.70 7.10
CA THR A 188 -4.22 -1.92 6.04
C THR A 188 -4.04 -2.56 4.67
N ARG A 189 -4.98 -2.35 3.75
CA ARG A 189 -4.86 -2.81 2.36
C ARG A 189 -3.64 -2.20 1.67
N ARG A 190 -3.31 -0.94 1.97
CA ARG A 190 -2.09 -0.31 1.45
C ARG A 190 -0.83 -1.07 1.89
N ARG A 191 -0.73 -1.45 3.17
CA ARG A 191 0.42 -2.23 3.67
C ARG A 191 0.51 -3.61 3.02
N PHE A 192 -0.63 -4.27 2.78
CA PHE A 192 -0.69 -5.51 2.01
C PHE A 192 -0.05 -5.36 0.61
N LEU A 193 -0.39 -4.28 -0.11
CA LEU A 193 0.16 -4.03 -1.44
C LEU A 193 1.67 -3.75 -1.42
N GLU A 194 2.15 -2.99 -0.44
CA GLU A 194 3.58 -2.69 -0.24
C GLU A 194 4.37 -3.97 0.05
N GLU A 195 3.84 -4.83 0.91
CA GLU A 195 4.49 -6.10 1.25
C GLU A 195 4.49 -7.07 0.06
N LEU A 196 3.37 -7.18 -0.67
CA LEU A 196 3.30 -7.99 -1.90
C LEU A 196 4.28 -7.50 -2.96
N GLU A 197 4.39 -6.19 -3.17
CA GLU A 197 5.38 -5.59 -4.07
C GLU A 197 6.81 -5.96 -3.64
N SER A 198 7.11 -5.89 -2.34
CA SER A 198 8.43 -6.28 -1.81
C SER A 198 8.72 -7.76 -2.05
N MET A 199 7.76 -8.66 -1.80
CA MET A 199 7.92 -10.10 -2.04
C MET A 199 8.21 -10.41 -3.51
N ILE A 200 7.48 -9.80 -4.46
CA ILE A 200 7.68 -10.02 -5.89
C ILE A 200 9.04 -9.47 -6.35
N ARG A 201 9.46 -8.28 -5.88
CA ARG A 201 10.76 -7.69 -6.20
C ARG A 201 11.93 -8.52 -5.67
N ASP A 202 11.79 -9.08 -4.47
CA ASP A 202 12.81 -9.97 -3.90
C ASP A 202 12.97 -11.28 -4.69
N ALA A 203 11.95 -11.68 -5.44
CA ALA A 203 11.94 -12.88 -6.29
C ALA A 203 12.13 -12.59 -7.80
N ALA A 204 12.59 -11.39 -8.18
CA ALA A 204 12.62 -10.96 -9.59
C ALA A 204 13.42 -11.87 -10.55
N PHE A 205 14.40 -12.63 -10.05
CA PHE A 205 15.22 -13.56 -10.84
C PHE A 205 14.75 -15.02 -10.76
N LYS A 206 13.58 -15.28 -10.17
CA LYS A 206 12.99 -16.62 -10.00
C LYS A 206 11.69 -16.73 -10.78
N ASN A 207 11.25 -17.96 -10.99
CA ASN A 207 9.85 -18.24 -11.26
C ASN A 207 9.02 -17.96 -10.01
N VAL A 208 7.91 -17.24 -10.18
CA VAL A 208 7.02 -16.88 -9.06
C VAL A 208 5.64 -17.45 -9.31
N ILE A 209 5.17 -18.29 -8.40
CA ILE A 209 3.77 -18.70 -8.33
C ILE A 209 3.05 -17.79 -7.34
N ILE A 210 2.00 -17.09 -7.78
CA ILE A 210 1.07 -16.42 -6.87
C ILE A 210 -0.13 -17.35 -6.66
N ALA A 211 -0.24 -17.96 -5.49
CA ALA A 211 -1.34 -18.84 -5.11
C ALA A 211 -2.42 -18.04 -4.37
N MET A 212 -3.61 -17.94 -4.97
CA MET A 212 -4.74 -17.21 -4.39
C MET A 212 -6.06 -17.83 -4.84
N HIS A 213 -7.03 -17.97 -3.93
CA HIS A 213 -8.28 -18.65 -4.26
C HIS A 213 -9.05 -17.98 -5.40
N HIS A 214 -9.24 -16.66 -5.33
CA HIS A 214 -9.97 -15.83 -6.29
C HIS A 214 -9.10 -15.45 -7.52
N PRO A 215 -9.45 -15.82 -8.75
CA PRO A 215 -8.64 -15.54 -9.94
C PRO A 215 -8.68 -14.07 -10.39
N ILE A 216 -7.58 -13.58 -10.99
CA ILE A 216 -7.55 -12.23 -11.60
C ILE A 216 -8.07 -12.21 -13.04
N PHE A 217 -8.01 -13.35 -13.73
CA PHE A 217 -8.61 -13.58 -15.04
C PHE A 217 -9.56 -14.76 -14.93
N THR A 218 -10.79 -14.62 -15.43
CA THR A 218 -11.73 -15.75 -15.45
C THR A 218 -12.65 -15.68 -16.67
N ASN A 219 -13.00 -16.87 -17.16
CA ASN A 219 -14.03 -17.16 -18.15
C ASN A 219 -15.18 -18.00 -17.56
N GLY A 220 -15.22 -18.11 -16.23
CA GLY A 220 -16.25 -18.82 -15.48
C GLY A 220 -17.39 -17.91 -15.00
N LYS A 221 -18.20 -18.46 -14.11
CA LYS A 221 -19.44 -17.90 -13.62
C LYS A 221 -19.21 -16.64 -12.79
N HIS A 222 -18.18 -16.63 -11.96
CA HIS A 222 -17.79 -15.46 -11.14
C HIS A 222 -17.16 -14.35 -11.99
N GLY A 223 -16.73 -14.68 -13.22
CA GLY A 223 -16.44 -13.76 -14.32
C GLY A 223 -17.66 -13.23 -15.08
N GLY A 224 -18.88 -13.56 -14.65
CA GLY A 224 -20.14 -13.16 -15.30
C GLY A 224 -20.50 -13.99 -16.54
N LYS A 225 -19.95 -15.20 -16.67
CA LYS A 225 -20.27 -16.16 -17.76
C LYS A 225 -21.27 -17.19 -17.24
N PHE A 226 -22.54 -16.86 -17.32
CA PHE A 226 -23.64 -17.71 -16.83
C PHE A 226 -24.11 -18.68 -17.92
N SER A 227 -24.51 -19.89 -17.51
CA SER A 227 -25.20 -20.83 -18.39
C SER A 227 -26.64 -20.37 -18.64
N PHE A 228 -27.30 -20.95 -19.64
CA PHE A 228 -28.73 -20.68 -19.88
C PHE A 228 -29.57 -21.00 -18.62
N ASN A 229 -29.26 -22.10 -17.92
CA ASN A 229 -29.99 -22.51 -16.74
C ASN A 229 -29.83 -21.51 -15.57
N ASP A 230 -28.66 -20.88 -15.43
CA ASP A 230 -28.43 -19.87 -14.40
C ASP A 230 -29.34 -18.65 -14.55
N TYR A 231 -29.66 -18.25 -15.79
CA TYR A 231 -30.57 -17.13 -16.05
C TYR A 231 -32.04 -17.46 -15.71
N LEU A 232 -32.40 -18.74 -15.66
CA LEU A 232 -33.76 -19.17 -15.31
C LEU A 232 -34.01 -19.22 -13.80
N HIS A 233 -32.96 -19.20 -12.97
CA HIS A 233 -33.07 -19.30 -11.51
C HIS A 233 -32.90 -17.94 -10.81
N PRO A 234 -33.68 -17.65 -9.75
CA PRO A 234 -34.72 -18.53 -9.16
C PRO A 234 -35.97 -18.65 -10.04
N PHE A 235 -36.29 -17.63 -10.85
CA PHE A 235 -37.32 -17.63 -11.90
C PHE A 235 -36.88 -16.72 -13.07
N PRO A 236 -37.34 -16.90 -14.32
CA PRO A 236 -36.71 -16.27 -15.50
C PRO A 236 -36.53 -14.74 -15.45
N VAL A 237 -37.55 -13.99 -15.05
CA VAL A 237 -37.47 -12.51 -14.99
C VAL A 237 -36.55 -12.04 -13.88
N ILE A 238 -36.66 -12.65 -12.69
CA ILE A 238 -35.85 -12.31 -11.51
C ILE A 238 -34.40 -12.77 -11.71
N GLY A 239 -34.20 -13.96 -12.26
CA GLY A 239 -32.89 -14.54 -12.57
C GLY A 239 -32.13 -13.71 -13.59
N PHE A 240 -32.79 -13.26 -14.66
CA PHE A 240 -32.19 -12.35 -15.61
C PHE A 240 -31.76 -11.02 -14.95
N GLY A 241 -32.63 -10.43 -14.13
CA GLY A 241 -32.32 -9.23 -13.35
C GLY A 241 -31.13 -9.44 -12.41
N ASP A 242 -31.12 -10.52 -11.64
CA ASP A 242 -30.03 -10.89 -10.72
C ASP A 242 -28.70 -11.02 -11.47
N LYS A 243 -28.65 -11.79 -12.57
CA LYS A 243 -27.41 -11.98 -13.35
C LYS A 243 -26.94 -10.70 -14.01
N ALA A 244 -27.85 -9.83 -14.47
CA ALA A 244 -27.50 -8.52 -15.00
C ALA A 244 -26.90 -7.62 -13.92
N VAL A 245 -27.50 -7.58 -12.72
CA VAL A 245 -27.00 -6.80 -11.57
C VAL A 245 -25.66 -7.34 -11.08
N ARG A 246 -25.48 -8.67 -11.02
CA ARG A 246 -24.18 -9.28 -10.68
C ARG A 246 -23.10 -8.92 -11.70
N LYS A 247 -23.42 -9.03 -12.98
CA LYS A 247 -22.48 -8.75 -14.08
C LYS A 247 -22.11 -7.26 -14.21
N LEU A 248 -23.06 -6.34 -14.01
CA LEU A 248 -22.85 -4.90 -14.22
C LEU A 248 -22.59 -4.14 -12.91
N GLY A 249 -23.33 -4.47 -11.87
CA GLY A 249 -23.33 -3.77 -10.58
C GLY A 249 -22.38 -4.37 -9.55
N GLY A 250 -21.89 -5.60 -9.76
CA GLY A 250 -20.98 -6.27 -8.82
C GLY A 250 -21.56 -6.36 -7.42
N SER A 251 -22.81 -6.83 -7.29
CA SER A 251 -23.52 -6.91 -6.00
C SER A 251 -23.01 -8.02 -5.08
N ASN A 252 -22.33 -9.02 -5.62
CA ASN A 252 -21.76 -10.13 -4.88
C ASN A 252 -20.25 -9.93 -4.69
N PRO A 253 -19.73 -9.95 -3.44
CA PRO A 253 -18.29 -9.88 -3.17
C PRO A 253 -17.45 -10.92 -3.92
N GLN A 254 -18.04 -12.08 -4.24
CA GLN A 254 -17.36 -13.18 -4.92
C GLN A 254 -17.36 -13.07 -6.45
N ASP A 255 -17.96 -12.03 -7.02
CA ASP A 255 -17.88 -11.79 -8.47
C ASP A 255 -16.77 -10.78 -8.74
N ILE A 256 -15.99 -11.00 -9.82
CA ILE A 256 -14.87 -10.12 -10.19
C ILE A 256 -15.32 -8.67 -10.42
N ALA A 257 -16.60 -8.44 -10.72
CA ALA A 257 -17.19 -7.11 -10.87
C ALA A 257 -17.29 -6.31 -9.56
N TYR A 258 -17.14 -6.94 -8.38
CA TYR A 258 -17.18 -6.28 -7.08
C TYR A 258 -16.01 -5.31 -6.89
N SER A 259 -16.26 -4.14 -6.30
CA SER A 259 -15.26 -3.06 -6.29
C SER A 259 -13.92 -3.44 -5.66
N ARG A 260 -13.91 -4.09 -4.48
CA ARG A 260 -12.66 -4.51 -3.83
C ARG A 260 -11.96 -5.66 -4.56
N TYR A 261 -12.72 -6.52 -5.23
CA TYR A 261 -12.15 -7.61 -6.02
C TYR A 261 -11.53 -7.09 -7.32
N ARG A 262 -12.17 -6.14 -8.02
CA ARG A 262 -11.56 -5.42 -9.16
C ARG A 262 -10.28 -4.70 -8.75
N GLU A 263 -10.27 -4.11 -7.56
CA GLU A 263 -9.10 -3.44 -7.01
C GLU A 263 -7.95 -4.43 -6.79
N LEU A 264 -8.19 -5.54 -6.07
CA LEU A 264 -7.22 -6.63 -5.89
C LEU A 264 -6.69 -7.13 -7.23
N THR A 265 -7.59 -7.43 -8.17
CA THR A 265 -7.28 -7.89 -9.53
C THR A 265 -6.35 -6.92 -10.26
N SER A 266 -6.66 -5.61 -10.20
CA SER A 266 -5.86 -4.58 -10.85
C SER A 266 -4.47 -4.46 -10.23
N PHE A 267 -4.38 -4.53 -8.90
CA PHE A 267 -3.11 -4.43 -8.20
C PHE A 267 -2.24 -5.67 -8.39
N VAL A 268 -2.77 -6.88 -8.23
CA VAL A 268 -2.03 -8.13 -8.45
C VAL A 268 -1.55 -8.20 -9.90
N ALA A 269 -2.41 -7.87 -10.88
CA ALA A 269 -2.00 -7.82 -12.28
C ALA A 269 -0.87 -6.80 -12.53
N THR A 270 -0.94 -5.63 -11.87
CA THR A 270 0.10 -4.61 -11.99
C THR A 270 1.42 -5.05 -11.36
N LEU A 271 1.38 -5.62 -10.15
CA LEU A 271 2.57 -6.04 -9.44
C LEU A 271 3.21 -7.28 -10.07
N ALA A 272 2.42 -8.19 -10.65
CA ALA A 272 2.91 -9.34 -11.39
C ALA A 272 3.83 -8.92 -12.56
N LYS A 273 3.59 -7.75 -13.18
CA LYS A 273 4.45 -7.19 -14.24
C LYS A 273 5.84 -6.75 -13.77
N LEU A 274 6.08 -6.69 -12.45
CA LEU A 274 7.41 -6.34 -11.90
C LEU A 274 8.40 -7.50 -12.04
N SER A 275 7.92 -8.73 -12.24
CA SER A 275 8.73 -9.91 -12.54
C SER A 275 8.33 -10.48 -13.91
N GLY A 276 9.30 -11.01 -14.66
CA GLY A 276 9.07 -11.54 -16.00
C GLY A 276 8.41 -12.93 -16.05
N ASN A 277 8.38 -13.65 -14.92
CA ASN A 277 8.00 -15.08 -14.87
C ASN A 277 6.99 -15.35 -13.75
N VAL A 278 5.82 -14.72 -13.80
CA VAL A 278 4.74 -14.88 -12.81
C VAL A 278 3.61 -15.75 -13.35
N THR A 279 3.28 -16.82 -12.63
CA THR A 279 2.08 -17.64 -12.86
C THR A 279 1.14 -17.54 -11.68
N ILE A 280 -0.12 -17.19 -11.92
CA ILE A 280 -1.16 -17.07 -10.88
C ILE A 280 -2.01 -18.34 -10.91
N VAL A 281 -2.24 -18.94 -9.75
CA VAL A 281 -3.01 -20.18 -9.60
C VAL A 281 -4.19 -19.98 -8.65
N SER A 282 -5.38 -20.45 -9.05
CA SER A 282 -6.64 -20.19 -8.34
C SER A 282 -7.64 -21.34 -8.38
N GLY A 283 -8.60 -21.34 -7.44
CA GLY A 283 -9.55 -22.44 -7.24
C GLY A 283 -11.03 -22.05 -7.24
N HIS A 284 -11.36 -20.76 -7.26
CA HIS A 284 -12.73 -20.26 -7.04
C HIS A 284 -13.79 -20.72 -8.07
N GLU A 285 -13.41 -20.88 -9.34
CA GLU A 285 -14.34 -21.40 -10.36
C GLU A 285 -14.29 -22.92 -10.37
N ALA A 286 -15.45 -23.59 -10.38
CA ALA A 286 -15.53 -25.05 -10.36
C ALA A 286 -15.31 -25.66 -11.76
N ASN A 287 -14.19 -25.33 -12.40
CA ASN A 287 -13.77 -25.80 -13.72
C ASN A 287 -12.25 -25.67 -13.87
N LEU A 288 -11.73 -26.07 -15.02
CA LEU A 288 -10.33 -25.96 -15.41
C LEU A 288 -10.16 -24.85 -16.45
N GLN A 289 -9.25 -23.91 -16.23
CA GLN A 289 -8.99 -22.83 -17.19
C GLN A 289 -7.51 -22.48 -17.30
N TYR A 290 -7.08 -22.13 -18.50
CA TYR A 290 -5.87 -21.36 -18.77
C TYR A 290 -6.23 -20.06 -19.48
N LEU A 291 -5.82 -18.94 -18.88
CA LEU A 291 -5.96 -17.60 -19.44
C LEU A 291 -4.62 -16.87 -19.42
N GLU A 292 -4.42 -15.99 -20.40
CA GLU A 292 -3.21 -15.18 -20.49
C GLU A 292 -3.52 -13.73 -20.89
N GLY A 293 -2.68 -12.80 -20.43
CA GLY A 293 -2.78 -11.38 -20.78
C GLY A 293 -1.53 -10.61 -20.36
N GLY A 294 -0.88 -9.96 -21.32
CA GLY A 294 0.30 -9.14 -21.06
C GLY A 294 1.47 -9.88 -20.38
N GLY A 295 1.72 -11.14 -20.72
CA GLY A 295 2.79 -11.94 -20.10
C GLY A 295 2.45 -12.45 -18.69
N ILE A 296 1.20 -12.32 -18.25
CA ILE A 296 0.71 -12.95 -17.02
C ILE A 296 -0.08 -14.20 -17.41
N HIS A 297 0.22 -15.31 -16.74
CA HIS A 297 -0.46 -16.59 -16.91
C HIS A 297 -1.37 -16.85 -15.70
N GLN A 298 -2.65 -17.16 -15.93
CA GLN A 298 -3.61 -17.55 -14.91
C GLN A 298 -4.07 -18.99 -15.16
N ILE A 299 -3.85 -19.84 -14.17
CA ILE A 299 -4.38 -21.21 -14.13
C ILE A 299 -5.52 -21.25 -13.11
N ILE A 300 -6.63 -21.88 -13.47
CA ILE A 300 -7.74 -22.16 -12.56
C ILE A 300 -7.94 -23.68 -12.49
N SER A 301 -7.98 -24.22 -11.28
CA SER A 301 -8.18 -25.64 -10.99
C SER A 301 -9.05 -25.82 -9.74
N GLY A 302 -10.36 -25.63 -9.90
CA GLY A 302 -11.34 -25.68 -8.80
C GLY A 302 -12.39 -26.79 -8.91
N SER A 303 -12.21 -27.75 -9.82
CA SER A 303 -13.21 -28.77 -10.15
C SER A 303 -13.06 -30.09 -9.38
N LEU A 304 -12.58 -30.06 -8.13
CA LEU A 304 -12.38 -31.31 -7.37
C LEU A 304 -13.70 -32.02 -7.00
N SER A 305 -14.76 -31.26 -6.69
CA SER A 305 -16.06 -31.84 -6.29
C SER A 305 -17.19 -31.47 -7.23
N ALA A 306 -17.19 -30.24 -7.74
CA ALA A 306 -18.25 -29.68 -8.58
C ALA A 306 -17.75 -29.38 -10.01
N SER A 307 -18.71 -29.14 -10.91
CA SER A 307 -18.48 -28.76 -12.30
C SER A 307 -19.41 -27.62 -12.68
N GLU A 308 -18.84 -26.52 -13.15
CA GLU A 308 -19.57 -25.33 -13.61
C GLU A 308 -19.27 -25.01 -15.08
N ALA A 309 -20.29 -24.50 -15.77
CA ALA A 309 -20.18 -24.08 -17.16
C ALA A 309 -19.20 -22.92 -17.33
N THR A 310 -18.49 -22.91 -18.46
CA THR A 310 -17.47 -21.92 -18.77
C THR A 310 -17.62 -21.43 -20.22
N LYS A 311 -16.99 -20.30 -20.54
CA LYS A 311 -16.99 -19.74 -21.89
C LYS A 311 -15.69 -19.06 -22.26
N LEU A 312 -14.99 -19.65 -23.22
CA LEU A 312 -13.82 -19.08 -23.86
C LEU A 312 -14.14 -17.69 -24.39
N SER A 313 -13.51 -16.69 -23.80
CA SER A 313 -13.79 -15.29 -24.10
C SER A 313 -12.63 -14.38 -23.75
N LYS A 314 -12.62 -13.21 -24.37
CA LYS A 314 -11.70 -12.12 -24.03
C LYS A 314 -12.27 -11.27 -22.92
N GLY A 315 -11.39 -10.66 -22.14
CA GLY A 315 -11.74 -9.73 -21.08
C GLY A 315 -10.72 -8.62 -20.94
N ILE A 316 -11.03 -7.64 -20.10
CA ILE A 316 -10.19 -6.47 -19.85
C ILE A 316 -10.19 -6.15 -18.37
N ILE A 317 -9.01 -5.96 -17.79
CA ILE A 317 -8.82 -5.28 -16.51
C ILE A 317 -8.62 -3.80 -16.80
N THR A 318 -9.34 -2.93 -16.10
CA THR A 318 -9.17 -1.48 -16.21
C THR A 318 -8.64 -0.94 -14.90
N ALA A 319 -7.56 -0.17 -14.97
CA ALA A 319 -7.02 0.59 -13.85
C ALA A 319 -6.81 2.06 -14.26
N PRO A 320 -6.72 3.00 -13.31
CA PRO A 320 -6.34 4.36 -13.63
C PRO A 320 -5.01 4.39 -14.41
N GLY A 321 -5.02 4.98 -15.60
CA GLY A 321 -3.85 5.06 -16.49
C GLY A 321 -3.67 3.90 -17.47
N GLY A 322 -4.60 2.94 -17.58
CA GLY A 322 -4.46 1.90 -18.61
C GLY A 322 -5.44 0.75 -18.54
N LYS A 323 -5.36 -0.14 -19.54
CA LYS A 323 -6.19 -1.34 -19.66
C LYS A 323 -5.30 -2.53 -20.02
N LEU A 324 -5.55 -3.67 -19.38
CA LEU A 324 -4.90 -4.94 -19.70
C LEU A 324 -5.93 -5.87 -20.34
N SER A 325 -5.70 -6.25 -21.59
CA SER A 325 -6.53 -7.25 -22.26
C SER A 325 -6.02 -8.65 -21.94
N TYR A 326 -6.93 -9.59 -21.72
CA TYR A 326 -6.62 -11.01 -21.55
C TYR A 326 -7.56 -11.88 -22.39
N ARG A 327 -7.15 -13.11 -22.66
CA ARG A 327 -7.93 -14.11 -23.40
C ARG A 327 -7.89 -15.45 -22.68
N GLY A 328 -9.01 -16.18 -22.72
CA GLY A 328 -8.99 -17.62 -22.43
C GLY A 328 -8.31 -18.37 -23.57
N ILE A 329 -7.50 -19.36 -23.21
CA ILE A 329 -6.82 -20.28 -24.13
C ILE A 329 -7.45 -21.66 -24.06
N TYR A 330 -7.68 -22.15 -22.84
CA TYR A 330 -8.29 -23.45 -22.58
C TYR A 330 -9.31 -23.34 -21.46
N ASN A 331 -10.45 -24.01 -21.63
CA ASN A 331 -11.52 -24.10 -20.65
C ASN A 331 -12.16 -25.50 -20.70
N SER A 332 -12.31 -26.15 -19.55
CA SER A 332 -13.04 -27.43 -19.43
C SER A 332 -13.85 -27.47 -18.15
N SER A 333 -15.10 -27.94 -18.24
CA SER A 333 -15.94 -28.22 -17.07
C SER A 333 -15.70 -29.63 -16.50
N GLU A 334 -14.72 -30.38 -17.01
CA GLU A 334 -14.39 -31.71 -16.49
C GLU A 334 -13.81 -31.64 -15.07
N ASN A 335 -14.13 -32.64 -14.25
CA ASN A 335 -13.53 -32.80 -12.93
C ASN A 335 -12.08 -33.27 -13.11
N GLY A 336 -11.12 -32.41 -12.78
CA GLY A 336 -9.71 -32.69 -12.99
C GLY A 336 -8.79 -31.77 -12.19
N TYR A 337 -7.51 -31.83 -12.51
CA TYR A 337 -6.47 -31.04 -11.86
C TYR A 337 -5.51 -30.46 -12.89
N ALA A 338 -4.74 -29.46 -12.47
CA ALA A 338 -3.64 -28.91 -13.28
C ALA A 338 -2.29 -29.29 -12.67
N ARG A 339 -1.30 -29.53 -13.52
CA ARG A 339 0.08 -29.81 -13.15
C ARG A 339 1.00 -28.81 -13.84
N LEU A 340 1.70 -28.00 -13.05
CA LEU A 340 2.78 -27.15 -13.54
C LEU A 340 4.10 -27.91 -13.47
N ASN A 341 4.88 -27.93 -14.54
CA ASN A 341 6.24 -28.45 -14.49
C ASN A 341 7.25 -27.34 -14.76
N TYR A 342 8.29 -27.32 -13.93
CA TYR A 342 9.46 -26.47 -14.11
C TYR A 342 10.63 -27.32 -14.57
N TYR A 343 11.38 -26.80 -15.53
CA TYR A 343 12.51 -27.48 -16.16
C TYR A 343 13.85 -26.94 -15.66
N GLN A 344 14.93 -27.65 -15.96
CA GLN A 344 16.29 -27.29 -15.52
C GLN A 344 16.78 -25.92 -16.03
N ASP A 345 16.25 -25.46 -17.17
CA ASP A 345 16.54 -24.13 -17.70
C ASP A 345 15.62 -23.04 -17.13
N GLY A 346 14.75 -23.39 -16.19
CA GLY A 346 13.77 -22.49 -15.57
C GLY A 346 12.51 -22.24 -16.39
N SER A 347 12.40 -22.77 -17.62
CA SER A 347 11.15 -22.72 -18.38
C SER A 347 10.05 -23.56 -17.71
N SER A 348 8.79 -23.32 -18.07
CA SER A 348 7.66 -24.07 -17.50
C SER A 348 6.54 -24.37 -18.48
N ASP A 349 5.74 -25.40 -18.17
CA ASP A 349 4.48 -25.72 -18.86
C ASP A 349 3.36 -26.07 -17.87
N VAL A 350 2.13 -26.04 -18.35
CA VAL A 350 0.94 -26.51 -17.64
C VAL A 350 0.32 -27.68 -18.39
N GLU A 351 -0.12 -28.68 -17.64
CA GLU A 351 -0.93 -29.79 -18.11
C GLU A 351 -2.24 -29.85 -17.33
N PHE A 352 -3.37 -30.01 -18.02
CA PHE A 352 -4.66 -30.29 -17.42
C PHE A 352 -5.01 -31.75 -17.62
N HIS A 353 -5.43 -32.41 -16.55
CA HIS A 353 -5.72 -33.83 -16.53
C HIS A 353 -7.09 -34.10 -15.91
N SER A 354 -7.82 -35.06 -16.47
CA SER A 354 -9.00 -35.62 -15.83
C SER A 354 -8.61 -36.42 -14.59
N PHE A 355 -9.42 -36.39 -13.52
CA PHE A 355 -9.24 -37.34 -12.43
C PHE A 355 -9.53 -38.77 -12.89
N GLU A 356 -10.47 -38.92 -13.82
CA GLU A 356 -10.81 -40.22 -14.39
C GLU A 356 -9.66 -40.69 -15.30
N ASN A 357 -8.95 -41.74 -14.85
CA ASN A 357 -7.83 -42.37 -15.56
C ASN A 357 -6.58 -41.50 -15.79
N ASN A 358 -6.48 -40.33 -15.15
CA ASN A 358 -5.35 -39.41 -15.32
C ASN A 358 -5.10 -39.05 -16.80
N GLN A 359 -6.19 -38.86 -17.57
CA GLN A 359 -6.11 -38.54 -18.98
C GLN A 359 -5.67 -37.09 -19.18
N LEU A 360 -4.61 -36.87 -19.97
CA LEU A 360 -4.20 -35.54 -20.42
C LEU A 360 -5.31 -34.94 -21.30
N LEU A 361 -5.87 -33.82 -20.86
CA LEU A 361 -6.86 -33.04 -21.60
C LEU A 361 -6.16 -31.99 -22.46
N TYR A 362 -5.20 -31.26 -21.89
CA TYR A 362 -4.54 -30.15 -22.58
C TYR A 362 -3.16 -29.84 -21.99
N ARG A 363 -2.19 -29.41 -22.82
CA ARG A 363 -0.86 -28.92 -22.42
C ARG A 363 -0.55 -27.59 -23.10
N HIS A 364 0.09 -26.66 -22.39
CA HIS A 364 0.59 -25.41 -22.95
C HIS A 364 1.88 -24.94 -22.26
N ALA A 365 2.84 -24.39 -23.02
CA ALA A 365 4.06 -23.80 -22.48
C ALA A 365 3.77 -22.43 -21.84
N LEU A 366 4.30 -22.14 -20.65
CA LEU A 366 4.02 -20.90 -19.92
C LEU A 366 5.19 -19.91 -20.03
N THR A 367 6.29 -20.21 -19.34
CA THR A 367 7.44 -19.30 -19.24
C THR A 367 8.63 -19.76 -20.08
N ALA A 368 9.37 -18.79 -20.61
CA ALA A 368 10.66 -19.01 -21.26
C ALA A 368 11.73 -19.39 -20.21
N PRO A 369 12.92 -19.87 -20.63
CA PRO A 369 14.04 -20.10 -19.73
C PRO A 369 14.36 -18.88 -18.86
N LEU A 370 14.77 -19.11 -17.61
CA LEU A 370 15.18 -18.03 -16.72
C LEU A 370 16.41 -17.31 -17.29
N PRO A 371 16.52 -15.98 -17.11
CA PRO A 371 17.71 -15.25 -17.51
C PRO A 371 18.91 -15.74 -16.71
N VAL A 372 19.92 -16.30 -17.38
CA VAL A 372 21.19 -16.64 -16.74
C VAL A 372 21.96 -15.33 -16.60
N ILE A 373 22.20 -14.86 -15.37
CA ILE A 373 23.20 -13.79 -15.13
C ILE A 373 24.57 -14.45 -15.35
N GLU A 374 24.92 -14.69 -16.61
CA GLU A 374 26.27 -15.10 -16.93
C GLU A 374 27.17 -13.92 -16.59
N LYS A 375 28.20 -14.17 -15.78
CA LYS A 375 29.41 -13.35 -15.87
C LYS A 375 29.86 -13.53 -17.32
N LYS A 376 29.46 -12.63 -18.23
CA LYS A 376 30.04 -12.58 -19.58
C LYS A 376 31.54 -12.72 -19.37
N LYS A 377 32.16 -13.73 -19.98
CA LYS A 377 33.61 -13.88 -19.94
C LYS A 377 34.19 -12.50 -20.25
N SER A 378 35.11 -12.01 -19.43
CA SER A 378 35.78 -10.70 -19.53
C SER A 378 36.43 -10.39 -20.88
N ALA A 379 36.29 -11.25 -21.89
CA ALA A 379 36.90 -11.17 -23.20
C ALA A 379 36.33 -10.06 -24.10
N ASP A 380 35.07 -9.61 -23.91
CA ASP A 380 34.48 -8.54 -24.74
C ASP A 380 34.51 -7.14 -24.07
N LEU A 381 34.94 -7.06 -22.81
CA LEU A 381 35.13 -5.81 -22.04
C LEU A 381 36.53 -5.77 -21.42
N ILE A 382 37.54 -6.28 -22.15
CA ILE A 382 38.95 -6.26 -21.73
C ILE A 382 39.38 -4.80 -21.53
N ALA A 383 39.64 -4.46 -20.27
CA ALA A 383 40.58 -3.44 -19.79
C ALA A 383 40.73 -2.19 -20.68
N THR A 384 39.64 -1.44 -20.88
CA THR A 384 39.82 -0.02 -21.20
C THR A 384 40.40 0.63 -19.95
N SER A 385 41.57 1.27 -20.05
CA SER A 385 42.04 2.14 -18.97
C SER A 385 41.03 3.27 -18.83
N PHE A 386 40.16 3.20 -17.84
CA PHE A 386 39.22 4.27 -17.57
C PHE A 386 39.99 5.48 -17.03
N ALA A 387 39.66 6.68 -17.52
CA ALA A 387 40.22 7.90 -16.96
C ALA A 387 39.83 8.01 -15.48
N ALA A 388 40.77 8.45 -14.63
CA ALA A 388 40.52 8.61 -13.19
C ALA A 388 39.34 9.56 -12.90
N THR A 389 39.10 10.51 -13.80
CA THR A 389 37.97 11.44 -13.78
C THR A 389 37.23 11.39 -15.11
N SER A 390 35.92 11.54 -15.06
CA SER A 390 35.05 11.61 -16.22
C SER A 390 34.19 12.88 -16.17
N LYS A 391 33.87 13.41 -17.35
CA LYS A 391 32.94 14.52 -17.50
C LYS A 391 31.58 13.97 -17.92
N ALA A 392 30.56 14.17 -17.08
CA ALA A 392 29.23 13.60 -17.29
C ALA A 392 28.13 14.58 -16.85
N GLN A 393 26.93 14.41 -17.41
CA GLN A 393 25.73 15.18 -17.09
C GLN A 393 24.57 14.23 -16.75
N ILE A 394 23.52 14.72 -16.08
CA ILE A 394 22.39 13.88 -15.65
C ILE A 394 21.35 13.76 -16.77
N LEU A 395 21.03 14.90 -17.38
CA LEU A 395 20.09 15.03 -18.50
C LEU A 395 20.81 15.72 -19.67
N THR A 396 20.29 15.53 -20.86
CA THR A 396 20.76 16.20 -22.08
C THR A 396 20.22 17.63 -22.17
N ASP A 397 20.85 18.44 -23.02
CA ASP A 397 20.35 19.79 -23.35
C ASP A 397 18.96 19.75 -24.00
N GLU A 398 18.67 18.72 -24.80
CA GLU A 398 17.37 18.52 -25.44
C GLU A 398 16.26 18.27 -24.41
N GLU A 399 16.49 17.39 -23.44
CA GLU A 399 15.53 17.07 -22.38
C GLU A 399 15.19 18.29 -21.49
N THR A 400 16.17 19.16 -21.29
CA THR A 400 16.07 20.33 -20.40
C THR A 400 15.69 21.63 -21.11
N SER A 401 15.76 21.67 -22.44
CA SER A 401 15.36 22.83 -23.23
C SER A 401 13.84 22.99 -23.24
N LYS A 402 13.35 24.14 -22.75
CA LYS A 402 11.92 24.49 -22.70
C LYS A 402 11.70 25.90 -23.25
N SER A 403 10.57 26.10 -23.91
CA SER A 403 10.18 27.41 -24.45
C SER A 403 9.93 28.43 -23.34
N GLY A 404 10.01 29.73 -23.68
CA GLY A 404 9.75 30.80 -22.70
C GLY A 404 8.36 30.72 -22.07
N LEU A 405 7.32 30.44 -22.86
CA LEU A 405 5.96 30.26 -22.35
C LEU A 405 5.86 29.05 -21.40
N TYR A 406 6.54 27.95 -21.72
CA TYR A 406 6.59 26.78 -20.84
C TYR A 406 7.21 27.13 -19.49
N LYS A 407 8.32 27.88 -19.48
CA LYS A 407 8.98 28.32 -18.24
C LYS A 407 8.13 29.29 -17.41
N VAL A 408 7.33 30.16 -18.04
CA VAL A 408 6.37 31.01 -17.32
C VAL A 408 5.29 30.17 -16.61
N LEU A 409 4.78 29.14 -17.30
CA LEU A 409 3.73 28.27 -16.75
C LEU A 409 4.30 27.32 -15.70
N TRP A 410 5.36 26.59 -16.02
CA TRP A 410 5.83 25.47 -15.20
C TRP A 410 7.06 25.81 -14.36
N GLY A 411 7.73 26.94 -14.58
CA GLY A 411 8.91 27.38 -13.82
C GLY A 411 10.22 27.15 -14.56
N ASP A 412 11.31 27.74 -14.08
CA ASP A 412 12.69 27.51 -14.57
C ASP A 412 13.35 26.31 -13.90
N HIS A 413 12.99 26.03 -12.64
CA HIS A 413 13.54 24.95 -11.83
C HIS A 413 15.09 25.00 -11.76
N TYR A 414 15.73 23.84 -11.61
CA TYR A 414 17.19 23.66 -11.66
C TYR A 414 17.68 22.98 -12.94
N ARG A 415 16.90 22.99 -14.04
CA ARG A 415 17.21 22.32 -15.32
C ARG A 415 18.65 22.53 -15.80
N LYS A 416 19.15 23.77 -15.71
CA LYS A 416 20.54 24.14 -16.06
C LYS A 416 21.56 23.20 -15.39
N TYR A 417 21.38 22.87 -14.11
CA TYR A 417 22.32 22.05 -13.35
C TYR A 417 22.23 20.56 -13.69
N TYR A 418 21.10 20.09 -14.20
CA TYR A 418 20.96 18.72 -14.71
C TYR A 418 21.66 18.51 -16.05
N ALA A 419 21.69 19.54 -16.90
CA ALA A 419 22.34 19.52 -18.22
C ALA A 419 23.78 20.02 -18.23
N THR A 420 24.29 20.62 -17.14
CA THR A 420 25.68 21.07 -17.08
C THR A 420 26.60 19.87 -16.80
N PRO A 421 27.57 19.54 -17.68
CA PRO A 421 28.49 18.46 -17.41
C PRO A 421 29.46 18.80 -16.28
N VAL A 422 29.62 17.87 -15.34
CA VAL A 422 30.50 17.99 -14.16
C VAL A 422 31.70 17.05 -14.26
N ASN A 423 32.84 17.48 -13.75
CA ASN A 423 34.01 16.63 -13.60
C ASN A 423 33.94 15.84 -12.29
N VAL A 424 33.88 14.51 -12.38
CA VAL A 424 33.74 13.61 -11.22
C VAL A 424 34.70 12.43 -11.30
N ASN A 425 34.99 11.81 -10.16
CA ASN A 425 35.82 10.62 -10.12
C ASN A 425 35.10 9.43 -10.75
N THR A 426 35.83 8.68 -11.57
CA THR A 426 35.36 7.42 -12.15
C THR A 426 35.50 6.30 -11.12
N ALA A 427 34.45 5.51 -10.89
CA ALA A 427 34.48 4.39 -9.96
C ALA A 427 34.25 3.06 -10.67
N LEU A 428 35.01 2.05 -10.25
CA LEU A 428 34.83 0.66 -10.64
C LEU A 428 34.40 -0.15 -9.42
N LEU A 429 33.42 -1.05 -9.61
CA LEU A 429 32.89 -1.86 -8.52
C LEU A 429 33.96 -2.74 -7.90
N ASP A 430 34.88 -3.29 -8.69
CA ASP A 430 35.93 -4.19 -8.20
C ASP A 430 37.01 -3.55 -7.31
N THR A 431 37.13 -2.22 -7.32
CA THR A 431 38.16 -1.48 -6.56
C THR A 431 37.58 -0.54 -5.52
N LEU A 432 36.41 0.05 -5.77
CA LEU A 432 35.75 0.95 -4.85
C LEU A 432 35.48 0.25 -3.50
N HIS A 433 35.84 0.89 -2.38
CA HIS A 433 35.65 0.34 -1.02
C HIS A 433 36.22 -1.07 -0.79
N GLY A 434 37.29 -1.45 -1.51
CA GLY A 434 37.91 -2.78 -1.41
C GLY A 434 37.22 -3.86 -2.25
N GLY A 435 36.36 -3.46 -3.18
CA GLY A 435 35.61 -4.34 -4.07
C GLY A 435 34.18 -4.56 -3.59
N LEU A 436 33.23 -4.08 -4.38
CA LEU A 436 31.79 -4.15 -4.18
C LEU A 436 31.17 -5.19 -5.10
N THR A 437 30.25 -5.98 -4.54
CA THR A 437 29.40 -6.92 -5.28
C THR A 437 27.96 -6.45 -5.29
N ILE A 438 27.25 -6.71 -6.39
CA ILE A 438 25.84 -6.39 -6.53
C ILE A 438 25.03 -7.46 -5.79
N MET A 439 24.30 -7.04 -4.75
CA MET A 439 23.45 -7.96 -3.98
C MET A 439 22.07 -8.09 -4.62
N LYS A 440 21.46 -6.97 -4.97
CA LYS A 440 20.17 -6.90 -5.66
C LYS A 440 19.92 -5.50 -6.20
N GLU A 441 19.02 -5.40 -7.18
CA GLU A 441 18.39 -4.12 -7.49
C GLU A 441 17.62 -3.60 -6.26
N GLY A 442 17.72 -2.30 -6.02
CA GLY A 442 16.94 -1.62 -5.01
C GLY A 442 16.13 -0.47 -5.61
N GLY A 443 15.82 0.48 -4.74
CA GLY A 443 15.42 1.82 -5.15
C GLY A 443 13.92 1.99 -5.06
N GLY A 444 13.52 3.07 -4.40
CA GLY A 444 12.12 3.47 -4.28
C GLY A 444 11.49 3.80 -5.63
N HIS A 445 10.32 4.41 -5.61
CA HIS A 445 9.46 4.51 -6.78
C HIS A 445 9.94 5.48 -7.88
N GLN A 446 11.11 6.11 -7.75
CA GLN A 446 11.60 7.12 -8.69
C GLN A 446 13.01 6.85 -9.23
N SER A 447 13.94 6.37 -8.39
CA SER A 447 15.35 6.21 -8.80
C SER A 447 15.67 4.75 -9.07
N GLN A 448 16.62 4.53 -9.98
CA GLN A 448 17.29 3.26 -10.11
C GLN A 448 18.40 3.18 -9.05
N SER A 449 18.45 2.09 -8.29
CA SER A 449 19.52 1.90 -7.31
C SER A 449 19.96 0.45 -7.23
N LEU A 450 21.18 0.23 -6.72
CA LEU A 450 21.72 -1.08 -6.39
C LEU A 450 22.09 -1.12 -4.91
N ARG A 451 21.84 -2.27 -4.28
CA ARG A 451 22.43 -2.59 -2.98
C ARG A 451 23.76 -3.29 -3.24
N LEU A 452 24.82 -2.71 -2.70
CA LEU A 452 26.18 -3.19 -2.85
C LEU A 452 26.72 -3.68 -1.52
N GLU A 453 27.67 -4.61 -1.53
CA GLU A 453 28.34 -5.13 -0.34
C GLU A 453 29.82 -5.37 -0.63
N ASN A 454 30.71 -5.04 0.32
CA ASN A 454 32.13 -5.37 0.21
C ASN A 454 32.48 -6.69 0.94
N GLN A 455 33.72 -7.13 0.80
CA GLN A 455 34.21 -8.37 1.42
C GLN A 455 34.14 -8.37 2.96
N GLN A 456 34.10 -7.19 3.59
CA GLN A 456 33.94 -7.02 5.04
C GLN A 456 32.46 -7.03 5.48
N GLY A 457 31.52 -7.24 4.55
CA GLY A 457 30.08 -7.24 4.81
C GLY A 457 29.48 -5.86 5.01
N GLN A 458 30.24 -4.79 4.72
CA GLN A 458 29.75 -3.41 4.76
C GLN A 458 28.92 -3.15 3.52
N GLN A 459 27.72 -2.63 3.73
CA GLN A 459 26.80 -2.38 2.63
C GLN A 459 26.73 -0.92 2.26
N TYR A 460 26.46 -0.69 0.99
CA TYR A 460 26.33 0.61 0.37
C TYR A 460 25.09 0.65 -0.53
N VAL A 461 24.58 1.85 -0.77
CA VAL A 461 23.54 2.11 -1.77
C VAL A 461 24.18 2.92 -2.89
N MET A 462 24.06 2.42 -4.12
CA MET A 462 24.36 3.16 -5.34
C MET A 462 23.05 3.67 -5.93
N ARG A 463 22.82 4.99 -5.93
CA ARG A 463 21.56 5.61 -6.38
C ARG A 463 21.82 6.54 -7.56
N SER A 464 21.11 6.33 -8.66
CA SER A 464 21.21 7.19 -9.83
C SER A 464 20.73 8.61 -9.52
N LEU A 465 21.46 9.60 -10.02
CA LEU A 465 20.99 10.99 -10.03
C LEU A 465 19.89 11.20 -11.09
N ARG A 466 19.88 10.38 -12.16
CA ARG A 466 18.82 10.37 -13.17
C ARG A 466 17.60 9.62 -12.62
N LYS A 467 16.49 10.32 -12.52
CA LYS A 467 15.20 9.79 -12.07
C LYS A 467 14.45 9.15 -13.25
N ASP A 468 13.65 8.15 -12.95
CA ASP A 468 12.86 7.37 -13.90
C ASP A 468 11.38 7.75 -13.76
N ALA A 469 10.93 8.62 -14.67
CA ALA A 469 9.57 9.16 -14.67
C ALA A 469 8.51 8.07 -14.91
N LEU A 470 8.78 7.11 -15.80
CA LEU A 470 7.91 5.97 -16.02
C LEU A 470 7.80 5.08 -14.78
N LYS A 471 8.90 4.83 -14.06
CA LYS A 471 8.87 4.08 -12.79
C LYS A 471 7.98 4.76 -11.76
N PHE A 472 8.07 6.09 -11.64
CA PHE A 472 7.20 6.87 -10.74
C PHE A 472 5.73 6.82 -11.15
N LEU A 473 5.47 7.02 -12.44
CA LEU A 473 4.14 6.97 -13.02
C LEU A 473 3.48 5.60 -12.83
N ARG A 474 4.21 4.49 -13.04
CA ARG A 474 3.71 3.12 -12.77
C ARG A 474 3.34 2.92 -11.31
N PHE A 475 4.11 3.50 -10.39
CA PHE A 475 3.80 3.38 -8.97
C PHE A 475 2.52 4.14 -8.59
N LYS A 476 2.35 5.37 -9.09
CA LYS A 476 1.21 6.24 -8.77
C LYS A 476 -0.06 5.88 -9.56
N LEU A 477 0.09 5.52 -10.82
CA LEU A 477 -0.99 5.15 -11.75
C LEU A 477 -0.76 3.73 -12.25
N LYS A 478 -1.31 2.76 -11.51
CA LYS A 478 -1.05 1.34 -11.73
C LYS A 478 -1.35 0.85 -13.15
N GLY A 479 -2.33 1.45 -13.84
CA GLY A 479 -2.67 1.09 -15.22
C GLY A 479 -1.53 1.34 -16.23
N ILE A 480 -0.58 2.23 -15.93
CA ILE A 480 0.59 2.49 -16.77
C ILE A 480 1.49 1.25 -16.86
N ALA A 481 1.47 0.37 -15.86
CA ALA A 481 2.20 -0.90 -15.92
C ALA A 481 1.68 -1.86 -17.00
N PHE A 482 0.46 -1.65 -17.51
CA PHE A 482 -0.15 -2.51 -18.53
C PHE A 482 0.35 -2.20 -19.94
N ASP A 483 0.71 -0.95 -20.23
CA ASP A 483 1.23 -0.50 -21.52
C ASP A 483 2.23 0.64 -21.31
N GLN A 484 3.49 0.27 -21.08
CA GLN A 484 4.55 1.22 -20.75
C GLN A 484 4.94 2.07 -21.96
N ASN A 485 4.94 1.45 -23.15
CA ASN A 485 5.33 2.10 -24.40
C ASN A 485 4.36 3.22 -24.79
N ALA A 486 3.10 3.14 -24.37
CA ALA A 486 2.14 4.22 -24.56
C ALA A 486 2.47 5.51 -23.78
N TYR A 487 3.39 5.43 -22.82
CA TYR A 487 3.81 6.57 -21.99
C TYR A 487 5.26 6.98 -22.22
N ASP A 488 6.05 6.17 -22.91
CA ASP A 488 7.44 6.44 -23.27
C ASP A 488 7.53 7.66 -24.21
N ASP A 489 8.44 8.58 -23.92
CA ASP A 489 8.64 9.85 -24.61
C ASP A 489 7.37 10.73 -24.73
N THR A 490 6.37 10.50 -23.88
CA THR A 490 5.12 11.28 -23.91
C THR A 490 5.23 12.61 -23.17
N TYR A 491 4.27 13.50 -23.41
CA TYR A 491 4.13 14.74 -22.63
C TYR A 491 4.01 14.47 -21.12
N ALA A 492 3.32 13.40 -20.73
CA ALA A 492 3.11 13.06 -19.32
C ALA A 492 4.41 12.64 -18.64
N GLU A 493 5.20 11.77 -19.28
CA GLU A 493 6.52 11.39 -18.79
C GLU A 493 7.45 12.60 -18.73
N ASN A 494 7.51 13.37 -19.83
CA ASN A 494 8.34 14.57 -19.92
C ASN A 494 8.02 15.58 -18.82
N MET A 495 6.74 15.80 -18.48
CA MET A 495 6.32 16.68 -17.40
C MET A 495 6.73 16.16 -16.02
N VAL A 496 6.73 14.84 -15.79
CA VAL A 496 7.21 14.25 -14.54
C VAL A 496 8.73 14.32 -14.43
N SER A 497 9.44 14.03 -15.52
CA SER A 497 10.90 14.19 -15.60
C SER A 497 11.31 15.64 -15.31
N ASP A 498 10.59 16.58 -15.91
CA ASP A 498 10.74 18.01 -15.69
C ASP A 498 10.49 18.41 -14.22
N PHE A 499 9.45 17.85 -13.61
CA PHE A 499 9.15 18.05 -12.19
C PHE A 499 10.29 17.59 -11.27
N PHE A 500 11.02 16.52 -11.60
CA PHE A 500 12.19 16.10 -10.81
C PHE A 500 13.32 17.12 -10.79
N THR A 501 13.37 18.05 -11.77
CA THR A 501 14.36 19.13 -11.79
C THR A 501 14.04 20.27 -10.81
N THR A 502 12.93 20.18 -10.06
CA THR A 502 12.59 21.14 -8.99
C THR A 502 13.54 21.02 -7.79
N ALA A 503 14.18 19.88 -7.57
CA ALA A 503 15.18 19.70 -6.53
C ALA A 503 16.61 19.99 -7.05
N HIS A 504 17.51 20.42 -6.17
CA HIS A 504 18.89 20.70 -6.57
C HIS A 504 19.69 19.38 -6.71
N PRO A 505 20.25 19.04 -7.88
CA PRO A 505 20.73 17.68 -8.18
C PRO A 505 21.90 17.21 -7.30
N TYR A 506 22.71 18.16 -6.80
CA TYR A 506 23.95 17.87 -6.06
C TYR A 506 23.92 18.32 -4.59
N ALA A 507 22.83 18.92 -4.11
CA ALA A 507 22.84 19.58 -2.79
C ALA A 507 22.97 18.58 -1.63
N GLN A 508 22.56 17.33 -1.85
CA GLN A 508 22.72 16.23 -0.89
C GLN A 508 24.18 16.00 -0.47
N LEU A 509 25.17 16.38 -1.29
CA LEU A 509 26.59 16.28 -0.94
C LEU A 509 27.00 17.17 0.23
N ALA A 510 26.31 18.30 0.45
CA ALA A 510 26.57 19.19 1.57
C ALA A 510 25.89 18.71 2.88
N VAL A 511 24.84 17.89 2.76
CA VAL A 511 23.97 17.53 3.89
C VAL A 511 24.71 16.76 4.98
N SER A 512 25.68 15.89 4.64
CA SER A 512 26.40 15.06 5.62
C SER A 512 27.10 15.90 6.68
N ASP A 513 27.81 16.95 6.26
CA ASP A 513 28.65 17.78 7.13
C ASP A 513 27.78 18.68 8.02
N ILE A 514 26.67 19.17 7.47
CA ILE A 514 25.70 19.96 8.22
C ILE A 514 24.98 19.05 9.25
N ALA A 515 24.64 17.82 8.87
CA ALA A 515 24.03 16.84 9.77
C ALA A 515 24.99 16.41 10.90
N GLU A 516 26.29 16.25 10.60
CA GLU A 516 27.34 16.02 11.59
C GLU A 516 27.39 17.16 12.62
N ALA A 517 27.43 18.41 12.16
CA ALA A 517 27.43 19.58 13.04
C ALA A 517 26.13 19.70 13.88
N ALA A 518 24.99 19.29 13.31
CA ALA A 518 23.71 19.19 14.01
C ALA A 518 23.60 17.95 14.91
N ARG A 519 24.61 17.07 14.95
CA ARG A 519 24.59 15.78 15.68
C ARG A 519 23.39 14.91 15.29
N ILE A 520 23.21 14.70 13.99
CA ILE A 520 22.15 13.88 13.41
C ILE A 520 22.77 12.69 12.70
N ASN A 521 22.13 11.52 12.84
CA ASN A 521 22.57 10.33 12.13
C ASN A 521 22.47 10.53 10.61
N HIS A 522 23.52 10.18 9.88
CA HIS A 522 23.64 10.41 8.44
C HIS A 522 24.57 9.38 7.82
N SER A 523 24.51 9.27 6.49
CA SER A 523 25.50 8.56 5.66
C SER A 523 26.45 9.58 5.03
N ASP A 524 27.63 9.16 4.57
CA ASP A 524 28.59 10.03 3.89
C ASP A 524 28.41 9.92 2.36
N THR A 525 27.56 10.78 1.82
CA THR A 525 27.21 10.78 0.39
C THR A 525 28.39 11.18 -0.48
N LYS A 526 28.77 10.31 -1.43
CA LYS A 526 29.83 10.57 -2.42
C LYS A 526 29.31 10.45 -3.84
N LEU A 527 29.80 11.32 -4.73
CA LEU A 527 29.45 11.34 -6.14
C LEU A 527 30.51 10.64 -6.99
N TYR A 528 30.07 9.75 -7.86
CA TYR A 528 30.94 9.06 -8.83
C TYR A 528 30.26 8.93 -10.19
N TYR A 529 31.09 8.79 -11.23
CA TYR A 529 30.67 8.29 -12.53
C TYR A 529 31.00 6.80 -12.64
N PHE A 530 30.03 5.98 -13.07
CA PHE A 530 30.21 4.55 -13.30
C PHE A 530 30.13 4.27 -14.80
N PRO A 531 31.24 3.89 -15.47
CA PRO A 531 31.19 3.49 -16.86
C PRO A 531 30.57 2.09 -16.98
N LYS A 532 30.13 1.73 -18.18
CA LYS A 532 29.86 0.32 -18.51
C LYS A 532 31.09 -0.54 -18.20
N GLN A 533 30.89 -1.57 -17.38
CA GLN A 533 31.95 -2.42 -16.83
C GLN A 533 31.46 -3.86 -16.64
N ALA A 534 32.38 -4.83 -16.71
CA ALA A 534 32.04 -6.25 -16.68
C ALA A 534 31.23 -6.66 -15.42
N GLN A 535 31.49 -6.00 -14.29
CA GLN A 535 30.86 -6.27 -13.00
C GLN A 535 29.34 -5.99 -12.98
N PHE A 536 28.80 -5.19 -13.91
CA PHE A 536 27.35 -5.05 -14.05
C PHE A 536 26.69 -6.22 -14.78
N GLY A 537 27.42 -7.04 -15.56
CA GLY A 537 26.81 -8.11 -16.35
C GLY A 537 25.70 -7.59 -17.27
N ASP A 538 24.52 -8.22 -17.21
CA ASP A 538 23.32 -7.82 -17.97
C ASP A 538 22.73 -6.48 -17.51
N LEU A 539 23.15 -5.96 -16.36
CA LEU A 539 22.70 -4.67 -15.82
C LEU A 539 23.41 -3.48 -16.47
N ASN A 540 24.39 -3.70 -17.37
CA ASN A 540 25.19 -2.63 -17.99
C ASN A 540 24.35 -1.59 -18.72
N ASP A 541 23.32 -2.00 -19.46
CA ASP A 541 22.49 -1.07 -20.22
C ASP A 541 21.60 -0.19 -19.33
N LYS A 542 21.38 -0.63 -18.09
CA LYS A 542 20.56 0.08 -17.10
C LYS A 542 21.38 0.90 -16.12
N TYR A 543 22.56 0.42 -15.72
CA TYR A 543 23.35 1.02 -14.63
C TYR A 543 24.74 1.55 -15.06
N GLY A 544 25.15 1.31 -16.30
CA GLY A 544 26.39 1.85 -16.86
C GLY A 544 26.22 3.26 -17.41
N ASP A 545 27.35 3.97 -17.52
CA ASP A 545 27.50 5.31 -18.08
C ASP A 545 26.66 6.40 -17.39
N GLY A 546 26.57 6.37 -16.06
CA GLY A 546 25.75 7.30 -15.28
C GLY A 546 26.45 7.92 -14.07
N LEU A 547 25.84 8.98 -13.55
CA LEU A 547 26.20 9.63 -12.29
C LEU A 547 25.43 9.01 -11.13
N TYR A 548 26.14 8.63 -10.07
CA TYR A 548 25.56 7.96 -8.91
C TYR A 548 26.05 8.55 -7.59
N PHE A 549 25.15 8.61 -6.61
CA PHE A 549 25.51 8.73 -5.22
C PHE A 549 25.81 7.35 -4.63
N ILE A 550 26.92 7.26 -3.90
CA ILE A 550 27.28 6.12 -3.06
C ILE A 550 27.14 6.56 -1.60
N GLU A 551 26.35 5.82 -0.84
CA GLU A 551 26.07 6.08 0.58
C GLU A 551 26.22 4.80 1.40
N GLU A 552 26.77 4.89 2.62
CA GLU A 552 26.72 3.80 3.58
C GLU A 552 25.27 3.38 3.86
N ARG A 553 24.99 2.07 3.83
CA ARG A 553 23.67 1.55 4.18
C ARG A 553 23.63 1.09 5.64
N PRO A 554 22.71 1.60 6.48
CA PRO A 554 22.48 1.06 7.82
C PRO A 554 22.17 -0.45 7.76
N SER A 555 23.16 -1.26 8.14
CA SER A 555 23.22 -2.72 7.97
C SER A 555 24.19 -3.32 9.00
N LYS A 556 24.15 -4.64 9.18
CA LYS A 556 24.96 -5.32 10.21
C LYS A 556 26.47 -5.06 10.09
N GLY A 557 27.03 -4.95 8.89
CA GLY A 557 28.44 -4.60 8.69
C GLY A 557 28.78 -3.10 8.88
N GLN A 558 27.79 -2.23 9.09
CA GLN A 558 27.96 -0.78 9.22
C GLN A 558 27.67 -0.26 10.65
N LYS A 559 27.66 -1.14 11.65
CA LYS A 559 27.35 -0.78 13.05
C LYS A 559 28.32 0.23 13.66
N ASP A 560 29.58 0.20 13.25
CA ASP A 560 30.65 1.07 13.79
C ASP A 560 30.85 2.35 12.98
N PHE A 561 30.05 2.57 11.93
CA PHE A 561 30.13 3.79 11.15
C PHE A 561 29.80 5.01 12.04
N LYS A 562 30.72 5.99 12.06
CA LYS A 562 30.64 7.17 12.95
C LYS A 562 29.36 7.97 12.74
N GLY A 563 28.91 8.09 11.49
CA GLY A 563 27.70 8.84 11.13
C GLY A 563 26.40 8.24 11.70
N PHE A 564 26.40 6.99 12.19
CA PHE A 564 25.23 6.37 12.84
C PHE A 564 25.29 6.40 14.38
N GLN A 565 26.27 7.11 14.95
CA GLN A 565 26.52 7.09 16.39
C GLN A 565 25.78 8.15 17.20
N TYR A 566 24.95 9.00 16.62
CA TYR A 566 24.24 10.05 17.33
C TYR A 566 23.01 9.51 18.08
N SER A 567 22.82 10.01 19.30
CA SER A 567 21.69 9.78 20.20
C SER A 567 21.55 10.99 21.13
N SER A 568 20.34 11.22 21.64
CA SER A 568 20.09 12.22 22.68
C SER A 568 20.64 11.82 24.05
N THR A 569 21.06 10.56 24.23
CA THR A 569 21.60 10.04 25.49
C THR A 569 23.11 9.79 25.41
N ASP A 570 23.83 10.17 26.46
CA ASP A 570 25.29 9.97 26.53
C ASP A 570 25.66 8.50 26.85
N ASN A 571 24.82 7.77 27.59
CA ASN A 571 24.99 6.34 27.89
C ASN A 571 24.39 5.44 26.78
N LYS A 572 24.83 5.66 25.54
CA LYS A 572 24.42 4.84 24.40
C LYS A 572 25.21 3.53 24.39
N GLY A 573 24.54 2.40 24.61
CA GLY A 573 25.16 1.11 24.33
C GLY A 573 25.46 0.95 22.83
N PRO A 574 26.15 -0.14 22.45
CA PRO A 574 26.51 -0.40 21.06
C PRO A 574 25.26 -0.59 20.18
N ILE A 575 25.40 -0.33 18.89
CA ILE A 575 24.37 -0.68 17.90
C ILE A 575 24.41 -2.20 17.70
N ILE A 576 23.32 -2.89 18.02
CA ILE A 576 23.21 -4.35 17.88
C ILE A 576 22.47 -4.77 16.62
N ASP A 577 21.60 -3.93 16.07
CA ASP A 577 20.95 -4.18 14.78
C ASP A 577 20.39 -2.90 14.13
N PHE A 578 19.88 -3.01 12.91
CA PHE A 578 19.16 -1.95 12.22
C PHE A 578 17.77 -2.41 11.75
N ALA A 579 16.76 -1.58 11.97
CA ALA A 579 15.37 -1.87 11.62
C ALA A 579 14.78 -0.84 10.64
N GLY A 580 13.74 -1.25 9.90
CA GLY A 580 12.84 -0.32 9.19
C GLY A 580 11.75 0.24 10.11
N THR A 581 11.05 1.29 9.69
CA THR A 581 10.01 1.93 10.51
C THR A 581 8.87 0.98 10.88
N THR A 582 8.44 0.15 9.93
CA THR A 582 7.38 -0.84 10.17
C THR A 582 7.77 -1.84 11.25
N GLU A 583 8.99 -2.36 11.20
CA GLU A 583 9.52 -3.26 12.23
C GLU A 583 9.61 -2.56 13.59
N VAL A 584 10.01 -1.28 13.63
CA VAL A 584 10.00 -0.50 14.88
C VAL A 584 8.59 -0.37 15.44
N LEU A 585 7.60 0.02 14.62
CA LEU A 585 6.21 0.11 15.05
C LEU A 585 5.68 -1.22 15.59
N GLU A 586 5.99 -2.34 14.93
CA GLU A 586 5.67 -3.69 15.40
C GLU A 586 6.34 -3.99 16.75
N LYS A 587 7.64 -3.72 16.91
CA LYS A 587 8.37 -4.01 18.15
C LYS A 587 7.87 -3.17 19.32
N LEU A 588 7.53 -1.89 19.09
CA LEU A 588 6.93 -1.00 20.08
C LEU A 588 5.57 -1.52 20.56
N ARG A 589 4.75 -2.07 19.66
CA ARG A 589 3.48 -2.71 20.03
C ARG A 589 3.70 -4.04 20.74
N ASN A 590 4.63 -4.86 20.29
CA ASN A 590 4.82 -6.20 20.85
C ASN A 590 5.38 -6.19 22.29
N SER A 591 6.12 -5.15 22.69
CA SER A 591 6.66 -5.08 24.06
C SER A 591 7.11 -3.68 24.47
N GLU A 592 6.80 -3.37 25.73
CA GLU A 592 7.25 -2.24 26.55
C GLU A 592 8.78 -2.10 26.70
N LYS A 593 9.53 -3.16 26.37
CA LYS A 593 10.99 -3.22 26.46
C LYS A 593 11.70 -2.42 25.36
N TYR A 594 10.96 -2.03 24.32
CA TYR A 594 11.46 -1.22 23.23
C TYR A 594 10.95 0.21 23.33
N SER A 595 11.78 1.16 22.90
CA SER A 595 11.37 2.56 22.79
C SER A 595 12.16 3.23 21.66
N ILE A 596 11.78 4.45 21.29
CA ILE A 596 12.53 5.26 20.32
C ILE A 596 13.21 6.44 21.02
N ASP A 597 14.34 6.88 20.49
CA ASP A 597 15.00 8.12 20.89
C ASP A 597 14.21 9.33 20.34
N LYS A 598 13.18 9.75 21.07
CA LYS A 598 12.22 10.78 20.64
C LYS A 598 12.86 12.16 20.47
N ARG A 599 13.80 12.55 21.32
CA ARG A 599 14.54 13.83 21.17
C ARG A 599 15.39 13.83 19.90
N GLN A 600 16.08 12.72 19.61
CA GLN A 600 16.83 12.61 18.35
C GLN A 600 15.92 12.60 17.12
N TYR A 601 14.71 12.04 17.24
CA TYR A 601 13.68 12.11 16.19
C TYR A 601 13.23 13.56 15.96
N ILE A 602 12.84 14.29 17.02
CA ILE A 602 12.49 15.72 16.97
C ILE A 602 13.59 16.54 16.30
N ARG A 603 14.85 16.38 16.75
CA ARG A 603 16.00 17.06 16.17
C ARG A 603 16.14 16.79 14.67
N SER A 604 15.93 15.55 14.25
CA SER A 604 15.99 15.16 12.84
C SER A 604 14.87 15.82 12.02
N ARG A 605 13.65 15.94 12.57
CA ARG A 605 12.53 16.64 11.92
C ARG A 605 12.77 18.15 11.79
N ILE A 606 13.28 18.79 12.84
CA ILE A 606 13.66 20.21 12.80
C ILE A 606 14.74 20.45 11.73
N PHE A 607 15.69 19.53 11.60
CA PHE A 607 16.71 19.61 10.57
C PHE A 607 16.16 19.44 9.15
N ASP A 608 15.17 18.56 8.95
CA ASP A 608 14.49 18.45 7.65
C ASP A 608 13.77 19.78 7.28
N MET A 609 13.13 20.46 8.26
CA MET A 609 12.56 21.80 8.07
C MET A 609 13.64 22.86 7.73
N LEU A 610 14.82 22.79 8.37
CA LEU A 610 15.95 23.66 8.08
C LEU A 610 16.46 23.50 6.63
N LEU A 611 16.56 22.26 6.14
CA LEU A 611 16.99 21.98 4.76
C LEU A 611 15.89 22.18 3.72
N GLY A 612 14.63 22.25 4.17
CA GLY A 612 13.46 22.26 3.27
C GLY A 612 13.21 20.91 2.60
N ASP A 613 13.56 19.82 3.29
CA ASP A 613 13.28 18.44 2.88
C ASP A 613 11.84 18.06 3.26
N TRP A 614 10.90 18.23 2.31
CA TRP A 614 9.47 18.06 2.53
C TRP A 614 8.98 16.60 2.42
N ASP A 615 9.76 15.70 1.80
CA ASP A 615 9.32 14.34 1.41
C ASP A 615 9.53 13.30 2.52
N ARG A 616 9.57 13.70 3.79
CA ARG A 616 9.91 12.78 4.89
C ARG A 616 8.78 11.78 5.19
N HIS A 617 8.90 10.57 4.63
CA HIS A 617 7.98 9.46 4.88
C HIS A 617 8.66 8.22 5.52
N GLU A 618 7.89 7.20 5.87
CA GLU A 618 8.30 6.06 6.71
C GLU A 618 9.47 5.24 6.14
N ASP A 619 9.57 5.09 4.82
CA ASP A 619 10.64 4.32 4.17
C ASP A 619 11.98 5.05 4.17
N GLN A 620 11.97 6.37 4.37
CA GLN A 620 13.17 7.18 4.43
C GLN A 620 13.86 7.13 5.79
N TRP A 621 13.33 6.37 6.75
CA TRP A 621 13.99 6.10 8.02
C TRP A 621 14.64 4.72 8.03
N ARG A 622 15.81 4.64 8.65
CA ARG A 622 16.30 3.44 9.32
C ARG A 622 16.44 3.73 10.79
N TRP A 623 16.55 2.68 11.58
CA TRP A 623 16.62 2.80 13.03
C TRP A 623 17.76 1.94 13.55
N ALA A 624 18.70 2.55 14.26
CA ALA A 624 19.74 1.82 14.98
C ALA A 624 19.19 1.32 16.32
N LEU A 625 19.10 0.00 16.49
CA LEU A 625 18.76 -0.60 17.76
C LEU A 625 19.99 -0.59 18.67
N ARG A 626 19.89 0.15 19.78
CA ARG A 626 20.93 0.24 20.80
C ARG A 626 20.54 -0.56 22.03
N GLU A 627 21.49 -1.32 22.55
CA GLU A 627 21.32 -2.02 23.83
C GLU A 627 21.39 -1.02 24.99
N THR A 628 20.52 -1.15 25.98
CA THR A 628 20.48 -0.23 27.13
C THR A 628 20.11 -0.95 28.43
N GLY A 629 21.09 -1.49 29.16
CA GLY A 629 20.91 -2.01 30.51
C GLY A 629 19.64 -2.87 30.70
N ASN A 630 18.67 -2.38 31.47
CA ASN A 630 17.41 -3.07 31.82
C ASN A 630 16.30 -3.03 30.73
N LYS A 631 16.47 -2.29 29.62
CA LYS A 631 15.56 -2.31 28.45
C LYS A 631 16.20 -3.10 27.31
N THR A 632 15.39 -3.89 26.59
CA THR A 632 15.88 -4.72 25.48
C THR A 632 16.40 -3.90 24.30
N GLY A 633 15.94 -2.65 24.11
CA GLY A 633 16.70 -1.65 23.34
C GLY A 633 15.96 -0.36 22.96
N ILE A 634 16.74 0.68 22.63
CA ILE A 634 16.27 1.98 22.15
C ILE A 634 16.60 2.12 20.66
N TYR A 635 15.60 2.45 19.85
CA TYR A 635 15.76 2.74 18.43
C TYR A 635 16.12 4.21 18.21
N ALA A 636 17.34 4.47 17.76
CA ALA A 636 17.79 5.80 17.35
C ALA A 636 17.50 6.02 15.84
N PRO A 637 16.85 7.12 15.44
CA PRO A 637 16.47 7.35 14.06
C PRO A 637 17.69 7.69 13.18
N ILE A 638 17.68 7.17 11.96
CA ILE A 638 18.65 7.43 10.89
C ILE A 638 17.87 7.88 9.66
N PRO A 639 17.70 9.20 9.46
CA PRO A 639 17.09 9.73 8.25
C PRO A 639 17.98 9.43 7.03
N ARG A 640 17.36 9.09 5.91
CA ARG A 640 17.98 8.80 4.61
C ARG A 640 17.24 9.58 3.54
N ASP A 641 17.80 9.67 2.33
CA ASP A 641 17.12 10.29 1.18
C ASP A 641 16.72 11.74 1.47
N ARG A 642 17.67 12.66 1.29
CA ARG A 642 17.44 14.12 1.41
C ARG A 642 17.52 14.82 0.05
N ASP A 643 17.03 14.14 -0.98
CA ASP A 643 17.10 14.60 -2.36
C ASP A 643 16.06 15.68 -2.68
N ALA A 644 15.09 15.94 -1.80
CA ALA A 644 14.17 17.07 -1.88
C ALA A 644 14.69 18.37 -1.23
N ALA A 645 15.86 18.36 -0.60
CA ALA A 645 16.43 19.54 0.03
C ALA A 645 16.65 20.70 -0.96
N PHE A 646 16.44 21.93 -0.51
CA PHE A 646 16.63 23.15 -1.32
C PHE A 646 15.78 23.23 -2.60
N SER A 647 14.60 22.61 -2.59
CA SER A 647 13.64 22.58 -3.72
C SER A 647 13.20 23.96 -4.21
N LYS A 648 12.85 24.05 -5.50
CA LYS A 648 12.38 25.25 -6.21
C LYS A 648 11.12 24.92 -7.02
N PHE A 649 9.97 25.34 -6.50
CA PHE A 649 8.65 25.16 -7.14
C PHE A 649 8.13 26.50 -7.68
N ASP A 650 8.74 26.96 -8.76
CA ASP A 650 8.38 28.17 -9.52
C ASP A 650 7.36 27.91 -10.64
N GLY A 651 6.89 28.96 -11.31
CA GLY A 651 5.87 28.87 -12.36
C GLY A 651 4.44 29.04 -11.86
N VAL A 652 3.61 29.69 -12.69
CA VAL A 652 2.21 30.02 -12.35
C VAL A 652 1.34 28.76 -12.26
N GLY A 653 1.57 27.79 -13.14
CA GLY A 653 0.87 26.51 -13.20
C GLY A 653 1.07 25.69 -11.93
N LEU A 654 2.30 25.57 -11.42
CA LEU A 654 2.55 24.88 -10.14
C LEU A 654 1.86 25.59 -8.97
N ALA A 655 1.83 26.92 -8.94
CA ALA A 655 1.07 27.66 -7.92
C ALA A 655 -0.42 27.31 -7.96
N VAL A 656 -1.02 27.21 -9.15
CA VAL A 656 -2.41 26.80 -9.35
C VAL A 656 -2.65 25.35 -8.92
N VAL A 657 -1.74 24.42 -9.29
CA VAL A 657 -1.84 23.01 -8.88
C VAL A 657 -1.84 22.89 -7.36
N LYS A 658 -0.94 23.59 -6.65
CA LYS A 658 -0.88 23.61 -5.18
C LYS A 658 -2.15 24.15 -4.53
N GLN A 659 -2.84 25.08 -5.19
CA GLN A 659 -4.11 25.60 -4.69
C GLN A 659 -5.24 24.57 -4.86
N ILE A 660 -5.32 23.91 -6.01
CA ILE A 660 -6.40 22.98 -6.40
C ILE A 660 -6.25 21.60 -5.75
N VAL A 661 -5.01 21.13 -5.58
CA VAL A 661 -4.67 19.78 -5.09
C VAL A 661 -3.97 19.89 -3.73
N PRO A 662 -4.70 19.76 -2.60
CA PRO A 662 -4.14 19.90 -1.25
C PRO A 662 -2.91 19.04 -0.97
N GLU A 663 -2.88 17.84 -1.53
CA GLU A 663 -1.81 16.85 -1.43
C GLU A 663 -0.52 17.28 -2.15
N THR A 664 -0.46 18.52 -2.66
CA THR A 664 0.75 19.08 -3.28
C THR A 664 1.24 20.34 -2.57
N ARG A 665 0.55 20.78 -1.51
CA ARG A 665 0.89 22.03 -0.77
C ARG A 665 2.19 21.95 0.01
N PHE A 666 2.74 20.75 0.21
CA PHE A 666 4.09 20.57 0.73
C PHE A 666 5.18 20.97 -0.26
N TRP A 667 4.87 21.13 -1.56
CA TRP A 667 5.79 21.64 -2.59
C TRP A 667 6.07 23.15 -2.42
N GLN A 668 6.85 23.47 -1.39
CA GLN A 668 7.25 24.84 -1.05
C GLN A 668 8.66 25.14 -1.53
N THR A 669 8.81 26.28 -2.21
CA THR A 669 10.13 26.77 -2.65
C THR A 669 10.98 27.11 -1.42
N TYR A 670 12.25 26.73 -1.46
CA TYR A 670 13.19 26.99 -0.38
C TYR A 670 13.49 28.49 -0.22
N ASP A 671 13.39 28.97 1.01
CA ASP A 671 13.62 30.38 1.36
C ASP A 671 14.12 30.54 2.79
N GLU A 672 14.50 31.76 3.18
CA GLU A 672 14.88 32.08 4.57
C GLU A 672 13.76 31.73 5.56
N ASP A 673 12.51 31.95 5.16
CA ASP A 673 11.35 31.56 5.95
C ASP A 673 10.68 30.29 5.39
N LEU A 674 9.97 29.56 6.25
CA LEU A 674 9.16 28.41 5.84
C LEU A 674 7.69 28.85 5.70
N GLN A 675 7.28 29.18 4.48
CA GLN A 675 6.00 29.85 4.19
C GLN A 675 4.78 29.22 4.87
N ASN A 676 4.70 27.91 4.95
CA ASN A 676 3.63 27.24 5.69
C ASN A 676 4.12 25.96 6.35
N VAL A 677 4.40 26.04 7.66
CA VAL A 677 4.95 24.93 8.46
C VAL A 677 4.02 23.72 8.47
N LYS A 678 2.70 23.94 8.57
CA LYS A 678 1.69 22.87 8.52
C LYS A 678 1.77 22.10 7.21
N TRP A 679 1.70 22.79 6.06
CA TRP A 679 1.64 22.12 4.77
C TRP A 679 2.96 21.47 4.41
N PHE A 680 4.10 22.10 4.72
CA PHE A 680 5.42 21.53 4.49
C PHE A 680 5.58 20.14 5.14
N ASN A 681 5.07 19.99 6.36
CA ASN A 681 5.19 18.75 7.13
C ASN A 681 4.06 17.74 6.87
N SER A 682 3.26 17.87 5.81
CA SER A 682 2.08 17.01 5.59
C SER A 682 2.44 15.52 5.39
N GLU A 683 3.56 15.22 4.71
CA GLU A 683 4.02 13.83 4.48
C GLU A 683 4.45 13.16 5.79
N ALA A 684 5.15 13.89 6.66
CA ALA A 684 5.64 13.38 7.94
C ALA A 684 4.59 13.39 9.07
N TYR A 685 3.53 14.18 8.92
CA TYR A 685 2.53 14.43 9.96
C TYR A 685 1.97 13.15 10.60
N ASN A 686 1.75 12.11 9.79
CA ASN A 686 1.20 10.84 10.23
C ASN A 686 2.09 10.12 11.28
N LEU A 687 3.39 10.08 11.05
CA LEU A 687 4.37 9.40 11.88
C LEU A 687 4.76 10.27 13.08
N ASP A 688 4.89 11.59 12.84
CA ASP A 688 5.14 12.59 13.89
C ASP A 688 4.02 12.56 14.93
N LYS A 689 2.77 12.33 14.53
CA LYS A 689 1.63 12.14 15.43
C LYS A 689 1.78 10.95 16.38
N ILE A 690 2.26 9.80 15.91
CA ILE A 690 2.44 8.61 16.76
C ILE A 690 3.65 8.78 17.68
N PHE A 691 4.75 9.32 17.17
CA PHE A 691 6.01 9.29 17.91
C PHE A 691 6.19 10.43 18.92
N VAL A 692 5.75 11.64 18.59
CA VAL A 692 6.18 12.85 19.30
C VAL A 692 5.06 13.85 19.62
N SER A 693 3.78 13.54 19.33
CA SER A 693 2.65 14.45 19.65
C SER A 693 2.46 14.70 21.16
N GLN A 694 3.02 13.87 22.03
CA GLN A 694 2.96 14.01 23.49
C GLN A 694 4.07 14.89 24.07
N PHE A 695 5.02 15.35 23.25
CA PHE A 695 6.17 16.13 23.73
C PHE A 695 5.82 17.60 23.81
N ASP A 696 6.17 18.24 24.93
CA ASP A 696 5.97 19.68 25.11
C ASP A 696 6.75 20.49 24.07
N GLU A 697 6.16 21.59 23.64
CA GLU A 697 6.71 22.57 22.70
C GLU A 697 8.11 23.08 23.11
N SER A 698 8.37 23.20 24.41
CA SER A 698 9.68 23.56 24.96
C SER A 698 10.80 22.61 24.50
N ILE A 699 10.52 21.31 24.36
CA ILE A 699 11.50 20.33 23.89
C ILE A 699 11.88 20.59 22.44
N TRP A 700 10.92 20.98 21.60
CA TRP A 700 11.18 21.33 20.20
C TRP A 700 12.07 22.57 20.10
N ILE A 701 11.80 23.59 20.92
CA ILE A 701 12.60 24.81 20.99
C ILE A 701 14.02 24.50 21.48
N GLU A 702 14.18 23.64 22.49
CA GLU A 702 15.49 23.21 22.98
C GLU A 702 16.32 22.52 21.88
N GLU A 703 15.72 21.58 21.14
CA GLU A 703 16.40 20.88 20.06
C GLU A 703 16.72 21.81 18.88
N ALA A 704 15.86 22.78 18.58
CA ALA A 704 16.12 23.80 17.57
C ALA A 704 17.32 24.68 17.96
N LYS A 705 17.40 25.14 19.22
CA LYS A 705 18.54 25.91 19.73
C LYS A 705 19.83 25.10 19.74
N SER A 706 19.75 23.79 19.97
CA SER A 706 20.89 22.88 19.87
C SER A 706 21.45 22.86 18.43
N ILE A 707 20.57 22.79 17.42
CA ILE A 707 20.94 22.88 16.00
C ILE A 707 21.57 24.24 15.66
N GLN A 708 20.96 25.34 16.11
CA GLN A 708 21.49 26.70 15.90
C GLN A 708 22.90 26.87 16.46
N LYS A 709 23.20 26.24 17.60
CA LYS A 709 24.53 26.29 18.22
C LYS A 709 25.56 25.45 17.47
N GLY A 710 25.15 24.31 16.89
CA GLY A 710 26.05 23.37 16.22
C GLY A 710 26.44 23.81 14.81
N ILE A 711 25.49 24.37 14.04
CA ILE A 711 25.71 24.76 12.65
C ILE A 711 26.22 26.22 12.61
N THR A 712 27.49 26.41 12.24
CA THR A 712 28.07 27.74 12.05
C THR A 712 28.16 28.10 10.57
N ASP A 713 28.33 29.39 10.26
CA ASP A 713 28.57 29.86 8.89
C ASP A 713 29.73 29.12 8.22
N ALA A 714 30.82 28.88 8.96
CA ALA A 714 31.98 28.15 8.45
C ALA A 714 31.67 26.68 8.13
N VAL A 715 30.79 26.03 8.91
CA VAL A 715 30.30 24.68 8.60
C VAL A 715 29.51 24.69 7.30
N ILE A 716 28.58 25.64 7.15
CA ILE A 716 27.77 25.79 5.94
C ILE A 716 28.67 26.01 4.72
N ASP A 717 29.56 27.01 4.79
CA ASP A 717 30.44 27.35 3.67
C ASP A 717 31.36 26.17 3.29
N LYS A 718 31.90 25.43 4.28
CA LYS A 718 32.71 24.23 4.02
C LYS A 718 31.89 23.10 3.40
N ALA A 719 30.68 22.84 3.90
CA ALA A 719 29.84 21.74 3.42
C ALA A 719 29.51 21.88 1.93
N PHE A 720 29.22 23.10 1.48
CA PHE A 720 28.87 23.37 0.08
C PHE A 720 30.06 23.32 -0.88
N LEU A 721 31.31 23.33 -0.41
CA LEU A 721 32.49 23.08 -1.25
C LEU A 721 32.56 21.64 -1.80
N LYS A 722 31.76 20.71 -1.25
CA LYS A 722 31.66 19.33 -1.75
C LYS A 722 30.88 19.22 -3.06
N LEU A 723 30.10 20.22 -3.43
CA LEU A 723 29.43 20.22 -4.73
C LEU A 723 30.46 20.38 -5.86
N PRO A 724 30.20 19.83 -7.06
CA PRO A 724 31.07 20.07 -8.22
C PRO A 724 31.32 21.56 -8.45
N LEU A 725 32.53 21.93 -8.89
CA LEU A 725 32.92 23.33 -9.09
C LEU A 725 31.96 24.06 -10.04
N GLU A 726 31.42 23.35 -11.03
CA GLU A 726 30.46 23.86 -12.00
C GLU A 726 29.11 24.27 -11.38
N MET A 727 28.82 23.82 -10.15
CA MET A 727 27.62 24.14 -9.38
C MET A 727 27.83 25.27 -8.37
N GLN A 728 29.08 25.71 -8.16
CA GLN A 728 29.44 26.74 -7.18
C GLN A 728 29.30 28.15 -7.78
N ASP A 729 28.08 28.50 -8.18
CA ASP A 729 27.74 29.82 -8.74
C ASP A 729 26.91 30.69 -7.77
N GLN A 730 26.47 31.86 -8.23
CA GLN A 730 25.68 32.79 -7.42
C GLN A 730 24.36 32.18 -6.88
N SER A 731 23.80 31.18 -7.57
CA SER A 731 22.61 30.48 -7.08
C SER A 731 22.92 29.69 -5.82
N LEU A 732 24.12 29.11 -5.72
CA LEU A 732 24.55 28.38 -4.53
C LEU A 732 24.79 29.33 -3.36
N GLU A 733 25.39 30.50 -3.61
CA GLU A 733 25.52 31.56 -2.61
C GLU A 733 24.16 32.01 -2.07
N ASN A 734 23.16 32.12 -2.94
CA ASN A 734 21.79 32.44 -2.51
C ASN A 734 21.18 31.32 -1.64
N ILE A 735 21.41 30.04 -1.96
CA ILE A 735 20.98 28.91 -1.12
C ILE A 735 21.64 28.96 0.25
N LYS A 736 22.96 29.22 0.32
CA LYS A 736 23.69 29.36 1.60
C LYS A 736 23.15 30.49 2.44
N ASN A 737 22.90 31.66 1.84
CA ASN A 737 22.32 32.80 2.55
C ASN A 737 20.92 32.47 3.08
N LYS A 738 20.08 31.82 2.27
CA LYS A 738 18.77 31.32 2.69
C LYS A 738 18.85 30.34 3.86
N LEU A 739 19.78 29.40 3.81
CA LEU A 739 20.02 28.45 4.90
C LEU A 739 20.47 29.15 6.19
N LYS A 740 21.39 30.12 6.09
CA LYS A 740 21.84 30.95 7.22
C LYS A 740 20.69 31.77 7.80
N GLY A 741 19.82 32.32 6.95
CA GLY A 741 18.60 33.02 7.38
C GLY A 741 17.62 32.10 8.10
N ARG A 742 17.32 30.94 7.51
CA ARG A 742 16.42 29.93 8.11
C ARG A 742 16.95 29.33 9.41
N LEU A 743 18.26 29.19 9.53
CA LEU A 743 18.87 28.76 10.79
C LEU A 743 18.55 29.74 11.92
N LYS A 744 18.47 31.05 11.66
CA LYS A 744 18.21 32.06 12.69
C LYS A 744 16.79 32.04 13.26
N ASN A 745 15.79 31.56 12.51
CA ASN A 745 14.39 31.47 12.96
C ASN A 745 13.87 30.03 13.11
N ILE A 746 14.76 29.02 13.05
CA ILE A 746 14.36 27.60 13.12
C ILE A 746 13.66 27.22 14.44
N ASP A 747 13.92 27.94 15.52
CA ASP A 747 13.24 27.80 16.81
C ASP A 747 11.75 28.16 16.71
N LYS A 748 11.42 29.24 16.01
CA LYS A 748 10.02 29.64 15.75
C LYS A 748 9.31 28.66 14.84
N ILE A 749 10.00 28.14 13.83
CA ILE A 749 9.45 27.11 12.93
C ILE A 749 9.15 25.83 13.72
N ALA A 750 10.04 25.44 14.64
CA ALA A 750 9.85 24.27 15.50
C ALA A 750 8.69 24.47 16.49
N GLU A 751 8.57 25.66 17.07
CA GLU A 751 7.47 26.09 17.94
C GLU A 751 6.11 25.99 17.21
N GLU A 752 6.00 26.58 16.02
CA GLU A 752 4.77 26.52 15.22
C GLU A 752 4.36 25.09 14.88
N TYR A 753 5.33 24.24 14.51
CA TYR A 753 5.06 22.85 14.18
C TYR A 753 4.59 22.05 15.41
N ALA A 754 5.28 22.21 16.54
CA ALA A 754 4.88 21.60 17.81
C ALA A 754 3.45 22.01 18.18
N GLY A 755 3.15 23.31 18.20
CA GLY A 755 1.81 23.81 18.46
C GLY A 755 0.73 23.26 17.51
N PHE A 756 1.10 22.90 16.27
CA PHE A 756 0.19 22.23 15.35
C PHE A 756 -0.05 20.76 15.69
N ILE A 757 1.00 19.97 15.97
CA ILE A 757 0.87 18.54 16.24
C ILE A 757 0.37 18.25 17.68
N ASN A 758 0.62 19.14 18.64
CA ASN A 758 0.20 18.97 20.03
C ASN A 758 -1.30 19.16 20.25
N LYS A 759 -2.03 19.81 19.33
CA LYS A 759 -3.50 20.00 19.45
C LYS A 759 -4.28 18.72 19.72
N LYS A 760 -3.80 17.58 19.23
CA LYS A 760 -4.36 16.25 19.47
C LYS A 760 -3.23 15.28 19.78
N VAL A 761 -3.20 14.78 21.01
CA VAL A 761 -2.13 13.88 21.49
C VAL A 761 -2.55 12.43 21.33
N ILE A 762 -1.64 11.60 20.83
CA ILE A 762 -1.83 10.16 20.70
C ILE A 762 -0.98 9.45 21.75
N VAL A 763 -1.61 8.60 22.55
CA VAL A 763 -0.99 7.71 23.52
C VAL A 763 -1.46 6.29 23.21
N TYR A 764 -0.56 5.31 23.31
CA TYR A 764 -0.88 3.91 23.04
C TYR A 764 -0.04 2.98 23.91
N GLY A 765 -0.62 1.83 24.26
CA GLY A 765 0.05 0.74 24.97
C GLY A 765 0.75 -0.24 24.02
N THR A 766 0.67 -1.51 24.36
CA THR A 766 1.23 -2.67 23.68
C THR A 766 0.09 -3.59 23.21
N ASP A 767 0.41 -4.65 22.47
CA ASP A 767 -0.55 -5.72 22.14
C ASP A 767 -0.66 -6.75 23.30
N LYS A 768 -0.23 -6.39 24.51
CA LYS A 768 -0.38 -7.13 25.77
C LYS A 768 -1.24 -6.29 26.71
N LYS A 769 -1.66 -6.91 27.82
CA LYS A 769 -2.33 -6.21 28.93
C LYS A 769 -1.51 -4.99 29.40
N ASP A 770 -2.17 -3.83 29.36
CA ASP A 770 -1.68 -2.56 29.88
C ASP A 770 -2.64 -1.94 30.89
N ILE A 771 -2.10 -1.14 31.80
CA ILE A 771 -2.86 -0.42 32.83
C ILE A 771 -2.58 1.07 32.66
N PHE A 772 -3.59 1.81 32.21
CA PHE A 772 -3.55 3.24 31.96
C PHE A 772 -4.09 4.00 33.17
N HIS A 773 -3.21 4.67 33.90
CA HIS A 773 -3.59 5.62 34.95
C HIS A 773 -3.69 7.02 34.34
N ILE A 774 -4.89 7.61 34.39
CA ILE A 774 -5.22 8.90 33.80
C ILE A 774 -5.65 9.82 34.95
N THR A 775 -4.70 10.59 35.47
CA THR A 775 -4.92 11.48 36.61
C THR A 775 -5.23 12.89 36.13
N ARG A 776 -6.46 13.35 36.42
CA ARG A 776 -6.88 14.75 36.22
C ARG A 776 -6.34 15.62 37.34
N GLN A 777 -5.86 16.81 36.96
CA GLN A 777 -5.24 17.77 37.86
C GLN A 777 -5.75 19.17 37.55
N SER A 778 -5.47 20.12 38.43
CA SER A 778 -5.81 21.53 38.23
C SER A 778 -5.06 22.17 37.06
N GLN A 779 -5.58 23.30 36.58
CA GLN A 779 -5.08 24.10 35.47
C GLN A 779 -5.01 23.30 34.16
N GLY A 780 -6.01 22.44 33.91
CA GLY A 780 -6.10 21.69 32.66
C GLY A 780 -5.07 20.57 32.49
N ASN A 781 -4.30 20.25 33.54
CA ASN A 781 -3.27 19.22 33.48
C ASN A 781 -3.89 17.81 33.55
N THR A 782 -3.39 16.91 32.72
CA THR A 782 -3.70 15.48 32.75
C THR A 782 -2.40 14.70 32.66
N THR A 783 -2.13 13.85 33.65
CA THR A 783 -0.97 12.95 33.64
C THR A 783 -1.45 11.56 33.22
N ILE A 784 -0.74 10.93 32.28
CA ILE A 784 -1.02 9.59 31.78
C ILE A 784 0.20 8.72 32.03
N GLU A 785 0.01 7.65 32.78
CA GLU A 785 1.04 6.67 33.12
C GLU A 785 0.58 5.28 32.69
N ILE A 786 1.49 4.48 32.13
CA ILE A 786 1.19 3.13 31.67
C ILE A 786 2.08 2.12 32.39
N PHE A 787 1.45 1.08 32.93
CA PHE A 787 2.09 0.01 33.68
C PHE A 787 1.76 -1.35 33.06
N THR A 788 2.69 -2.30 33.18
CA THR A 788 2.46 -3.70 32.79
C THR A 788 1.70 -4.50 33.85
N GLU A 789 1.79 -4.10 35.12
CA GLU A 789 1.23 -4.82 36.26
C GLU A 789 0.77 -3.85 37.36
N LYS A 790 -0.33 -4.19 38.08
CA LYS A 790 -0.97 -3.31 39.08
C LYS A 790 -0.06 -2.92 40.24
N ASN A 791 0.91 -3.78 40.58
CA ASN A 791 1.83 -3.55 41.70
C ASN A 791 3.16 -2.90 41.26
N SER A 792 3.32 -2.56 39.97
CA SER A 792 4.52 -1.86 39.52
C SER A 792 4.53 -0.44 40.08
N THR A 793 5.64 -0.04 40.68
CA THR A 793 5.82 1.32 41.21
C THR A 793 6.38 2.29 40.18
N VAL A 794 6.83 1.80 39.03
CA VAL A 794 7.44 2.60 37.96
C VAL A 794 6.69 2.37 36.66
N PRO A 795 6.10 3.42 36.05
CA PRO A 795 5.48 3.29 34.74
C PRO A 795 6.55 3.16 33.66
N TYR A 796 6.29 2.35 32.63
CA TYR A 796 7.20 2.27 31.48
C TYR A 796 7.03 3.46 30.52
N TYR A 797 5.89 4.16 30.62
CA TYR A 797 5.55 5.36 29.90
C TYR A 797 4.86 6.36 30.82
N SER A 798 5.26 7.63 30.75
CA SER A 798 4.59 8.74 31.46
C SER A 798 4.58 9.98 30.56
N ALA A 799 3.46 10.67 30.51
CA ALA A 799 3.31 11.94 29.80
C ALA A 799 2.39 12.88 30.59
N LYS A 800 2.75 14.16 30.64
CA LYS A 800 1.92 15.23 31.19
C LYS A 800 1.44 16.12 30.06
N ILE A 801 0.13 16.33 29.99
CA ILE A 801 -0.53 17.06 28.90
C ILE A 801 -1.36 18.19 29.50
N ASN A 802 -1.25 19.38 28.93
CA ASN A 802 -2.03 20.55 29.36
C ASN A 802 -3.11 20.91 28.32
N SER A 803 -4.32 21.25 28.77
CA SER A 803 -5.46 21.57 27.92
C SER A 803 -5.28 22.83 27.05
N ASP A 804 -4.44 23.76 27.48
CA ASP A 804 -4.18 25.01 26.75
C ASP A 804 -3.41 24.74 25.45
N GLN A 805 -2.56 23.71 25.46
CA GLN A 805 -1.83 23.22 24.29
C GLN A 805 -2.62 22.15 23.53
N SER A 806 -3.33 21.28 24.25
CA SER A 806 -3.94 20.06 23.72
C SER A 806 -5.42 19.97 24.06
N CYS A 807 -6.30 20.13 23.07
CA CYS A 807 -7.74 20.07 23.33
C CYS A 807 -8.27 18.62 23.49
N GLU A 808 -7.49 17.63 23.06
CA GLU A 808 -7.95 16.25 22.93
C GLU A 808 -6.79 15.23 23.02
N ILE A 809 -7.04 14.10 23.69
CA ILE A 809 -6.09 13.01 23.91
C ILE A 809 -6.76 11.69 23.51
N TRP A 810 -6.13 10.92 22.63
CA TRP A 810 -6.58 9.58 22.21
C TRP A 810 -5.65 8.54 22.82
N ILE A 811 -6.20 7.67 23.67
CA ILE A 811 -5.47 6.63 24.38
C ILE A 811 -5.92 5.28 23.82
N TYR A 812 -5.03 4.56 23.15
CA TYR A 812 -5.29 3.26 22.55
C TYR A 812 -4.74 2.12 23.42
N GLY A 813 -5.61 1.20 23.85
CA GLY A 813 -5.23 -0.05 24.51
C GLY A 813 -4.61 -1.07 23.56
N LEU A 814 -5.07 -1.09 22.30
CA LEU A 814 -4.64 -2.00 21.23
C LEU A 814 -5.18 -3.44 21.41
N ASN A 815 -4.37 -4.37 21.91
CA ASN A 815 -4.79 -5.75 22.16
C ASN A 815 -4.39 -6.10 23.59
N GLY A 816 -5.13 -6.99 24.25
CA GLY A 816 -4.88 -7.37 25.64
C GLY A 816 -6.10 -7.12 26.51
N ASP A 817 -6.02 -7.56 27.77
CA ASP A 817 -7.08 -7.29 28.75
C ASP A 817 -6.73 -6.02 29.53
N ASP A 818 -7.02 -4.86 28.97
CA ASP A 818 -6.51 -3.57 29.45
C ASP A 818 -7.32 -3.01 30.63
N ASP A 819 -6.67 -2.24 31.50
CA ASP A 819 -7.31 -1.49 32.59
C ASP A 819 -7.14 0.02 32.33
N PHE A 820 -8.23 0.76 32.12
CA PHE A 820 -8.26 2.22 32.07
C PHE A 820 -8.80 2.79 33.38
N ILE A 821 -7.99 3.55 34.09
CA ILE A 821 -8.32 4.14 35.39
C ILE A 821 -8.28 5.66 35.27
N VAL A 822 -9.44 6.31 35.36
CA VAL A 822 -9.57 7.77 35.31
C VAL A 822 -9.93 8.30 36.68
N GLU A 823 -9.02 9.07 37.26
CA GLU A 823 -9.12 9.57 38.64
C GLU A 823 -8.64 11.02 38.77
N GLY A 824 -8.74 11.56 39.98
CA GLY A 824 -8.35 12.93 40.29
C GLY A 824 -9.43 13.96 39.98
N GLU A 825 -9.28 15.11 40.62
CA GLU A 825 -10.13 16.28 40.43
C GLU A 825 -9.34 17.33 39.64
N GLY A 826 -10.00 17.95 38.67
CA GLY A 826 -9.37 18.94 37.79
C GLY A 826 -10.37 19.99 37.32
N ASP A 827 -9.85 20.98 36.62
CA ASP A 827 -10.60 22.03 35.94
C ASP A 827 -10.03 22.24 34.53
N HIS A 828 -10.85 22.77 33.63
CA HIS A 828 -10.46 23.02 32.24
C HIS A 828 -10.00 21.76 31.47
N GLU A 829 -10.57 20.59 31.74
CA GLU A 829 -10.00 19.33 31.26
C GLU A 829 -9.99 19.20 29.72
N ALA A 830 -8.96 18.55 29.18
CA ALA A 830 -8.93 18.08 27.80
C ALA A 830 -9.86 16.86 27.61
N LEU A 831 -10.44 16.72 26.40
CA LEU A 831 -11.21 15.54 26.03
C LEU A 831 -10.32 14.31 25.98
N VAL A 832 -10.61 13.29 26.79
CA VAL A 832 -9.93 11.99 26.75
C VAL A 832 -10.84 10.96 26.08
N ARG A 833 -10.29 10.29 25.07
CA ARG A 833 -10.88 9.10 24.47
C ARG A 833 -10.05 7.91 24.90
N MET A 834 -10.70 6.95 25.56
CA MET A 834 -10.15 5.64 25.82
C MET A 834 -10.69 4.74 24.73
N ILE A 835 -9.79 4.21 23.91
CA ILE A 835 -10.08 3.32 22.81
C ILE A 835 -9.50 1.97 23.20
N GLY A 836 -10.36 0.99 23.41
CA GLY A 836 -9.96 -0.39 23.68
C GLY A 836 -9.38 -1.07 22.45
N GLY A 837 -9.66 -2.36 22.34
CA GLY A 837 -9.42 -3.12 21.11
C GLY A 837 -9.71 -4.60 21.33
N TYR A 838 -8.80 -5.49 20.94
CA TYR A 838 -9.06 -6.93 21.10
C TYR A 838 -8.73 -7.41 22.51
N GLY A 839 -9.74 -7.84 23.26
CA GLY A 839 -9.57 -8.39 24.62
C GLY A 839 -10.70 -7.97 25.57
N THR A 840 -10.51 -8.22 26.87
CA THR A 840 -11.45 -7.80 27.92
C THR A 840 -10.96 -6.54 28.62
N ASP A 841 -11.55 -5.41 28.28
CA ASP A 841 -11.15 -4.11 28.81
C ASP A 841 -11.97 -3.69 30.04
N HIS A 842 -11.28 -3.12 31.03
CA HIS A 842 -11.86 -2.60 32.26
C HIS A 842 -11.74 -1.08 32.29
N TYR A 843 -12.83 -0.39 32.60
CA TYR A 843 -12.87 1.07 32.67
C TYR A 843 -13.35 1.48 34.06
N THR A 844 -12.41 1.91 34.90
CA THR A 844 -12.67 2.46 36.24
C THR A 844 -12.69 3.99 36.16
N ILE A 845 -13.86 4.59 36.21
CA ILE A 845 -14.06 6.03 35.95
C ILE A 845 -14.60 6.72 37.20
N HIS A 846 -13.69 7.31 37.98
CA HIS A 846 -14.03 8.19 39.10
C HIS A 846 -14.39 9.60 38.59
N ASN A 847 -13.66 10.10 37.58
CA ASN A 847 -13.96 11.37 36.92
C ASN A 847 -14.39 11.18 35.46
N ASN A 848 -15.67 11.43 35.16
CA ASN A 848 -16.23 11.27 33.81
C ASN A 848 -16.26 12.57 32.97
N THR A 849 -15.71 13.67 33.46
CA THR A 849 -15.69 14.95 32.76
C THR A 849 -14.87 14.84 31.49
N LYS A 850 -15.52 15.10 30.34
CA LYS A 850 -14.95 14.95 28.99
C LYS A 850 -14.16 13.64 28.81
N ALA A 851 -14.66 12.54 29.39
CA ALA A 851 -14.16 11.19 29.15
C ALA A 851 -15.11 10.46 28.20
N ARG A 852 -14.56 9.72 27.23
CA ARG A 852 -15.34 8.90 26.29
C ARG A 852 -14.70 7.53 26.10
N ILE A 853 -15.54 6.50 26.03
CA ILE A 853 -15.13 5.11 25.84
C ILE A 853 -15.50 4.64 24.43
N TYR A 854 -14.56 4.00 23.74
CA TYR A 854 -14.71 3.38 22.42
C TYR A 854 -14.19 1.95 22.47
N ASP A 855 -14.95 1.02 21.91
CA ASP A 855 -14.58 -0.40 21.89
C ASP A 855 -15.34 -1.15 20.77
N TYR A 856 -14.98 -2.40 20.52
CA TYR A 856 -15.75 -3.31 19.67
C TYR A 856 -17.05 -3.75 20.38
N ASP A 857 -18.14 -3.84 19.63
CA ASP A 857 -19.45 -4.27 20.16
C ASP A 857 -19.54 -5.78 20.47
N TYR A 858 -18.58 -6.55 19.98
CA TYR A 858 -18.46 -7.98 20.21
C TYR A 858 -17.37 -8.37 21.22
N GLU A 859 -16.63 -7.39 21.74
CA GLU A 859 -15.67 -7.57 22.83
C GLU A 859 -16.33 -7.35 24.18
N LYS A 860 -15.66 -7.76 25.25
CA LYS A 860 -16.18 -7.65 26.61
C LYS A 860 -15.59 -6.41 27.30
N SER A 861 -16.40 -5.36 27.43
CA SER A 861 -16.01 -4.17 28.21
C SER A 861 -16.70 -4.14 29.58
N ILE A 862 -15.92 -4.07 30.66
CA ILE A 862 -16.39 -3.94 32.05
C ILE A 862 -16.25 -2.48 32.47
N ILE A 863 -17.37 -1.79 32.74
CA ILE A 863 -17.36 -0.37 33.12
C ILE A 863 -17.78 -0.24 34.58
N ASP A 864 -16.86 0.22 35.42
CA ASP A 864 -17.09 0.62 36.80
C ASP A 864 -16.97 2.15 36.90
N ALA A 865 -18.10 2.85 36.88
CA ALA A 865 -18.12 4.31 36.85
C ALA A 865 -19.10 4.86 37.88
N GLU A 866 -18.66 5.85 38.66
CA GLU A 866 -19.50 6.50 39.68
C GLU A 866 -20.71 7.24 39.06
N LYS A 867 -20.57 7.66 37.79
CA LYS A 867 -21.60 8.33 37.00
C LYS A 867 -21.69 7.71 35.60
N PRO A 868 -22.84 7.84 34.90
CA PRO A 868 -22.97 7.36 33.53
C PRO A 868 -21.87 7.92 32.61
N SER A 869 -21.15 7.03 31.94
CA SER A 869 -20.07 7.37 31.01
C SER A 869 -20.57 7.44 29.56
N LYS A 870 -20.02 8.34 28.74
CA LYS A 870 -20.31 8.40 27.30
C LYS A 870 -19.53 7.31 26.58
N LYS A 871 -20.23 6.37 25.96
CA LYS A 871 -19.64 5.22 25.26
C LYS A 871 -20.17 5.06 23.84
N GLN A 872 -19.33 4.54 22.94
CA GLN A 872 -19.71 4.13 21.60
C GLN A 872 -19.02 2.81 21.27
N PHE A 873 -19.79 1.72 21.27
CA PHE A 873 -19.31 0.40 20.88
C PHE A 873 -19.76 0.08 19.45
N SER A 874 -18.85 -0.41 18.61
CA SER A 874 -19.15 -0.70 17.22
C SER A 874 -18.15 -1.66 16.58
N SER A 875 -18.60 -2.42 15.59
CA SER A 875 -17.74 -3.26 14.74
C SER A 875 -16.83 -2.50 13.74
N LEU A 876 -16.82 -1.16 13.74
CA LEU A 876 -16.01 -0.36 12.83
C LEU A 876 -14.52 -0.59 13.07
N TYR A 877 -13.83 -1.20 12.11
CA TYR A 877 -12.45 -1.63 12.27
C TYR A 877 -11.50 -0.46 12.55
N GLU A 878 -11.57 0.59 11.74
CA GLU A 878 -10.66 1.75 11.85
C GLU A 878 -10.85 2.58 13.12
N THR A 879 -12.03 2.54 13.75
CA THR A 879 -12.30 3.30 14.99
C THR A 879 -11.51 2.77 16.18
N ASN A 880 -11.39 1.44 16.27
CA ASN A 880 -10.76 0.76 17.40
C ASN A 880 -9.34 0.27 17.06
N ASN A 881 -8.79 0.65 15.90
CA ASN A 881 -7.45 0.22 15.50
C ASN A 881 -6.53 1.42 15.27
N LEU A 882 -5.31 1.33 15.80
CA LEU A 882 -4.27 2.34 15.59
C LEU A 882 -3.44 2.03 14.34
N HIS A 883 -3.43 2.97 13.40
CA HIS A 883 -2.49 3.00 12.29
C HIS A 883 -2.04 4.45 12.02
N PHE A 884 -0.73 4.69 11.84
CA PHE A 884 -0.18 6.05 11.69
C PHE A 884 -0.81 6.81 10.51
N ARG A 885 -1.10 6.13 9.40
CA ARG A 885 -1.71 6.74 8.21
C ARG A 885 -3.15 7.26 8.39
N TYR A 886 -3.80 7.01 9.53
CA TYR A 886 -5.15 7.55 9.82
C TYR A 886 -5.11 9.02 10.27
N PHE A 887 -3.94 9.55 10.63
CA PHE A 887 -3.80 10.94 11.04
C PHE A 887 -3.57 11.84 9.82
N LEU A 888 -4.61 12.60 9.45
CA LEU A 888 -4.58 13.54 8.32
C LEU A 888 -4.88 14.97 8.78
N PRO A 889 -4.20 15.99 8.23
CA PRO A 889 -4.52 17.38 8.52
C PRO A 889 -5.84 17.82 7.85
N ASN A 890 -6.56 18.75 8.46
CA ASN A 890 -7.73 19.39 7.82
C ASN A 890 -7.29 20.19 6.59
N ASN A 891 -8.11 20.24 5.55
CA ASN A 891 -7.81 21.03 4.35
C ASN A 891 -9.02 21.82 3.83
N ASN A 892 -8.73 22.91 3.14
CA ASN A 892 -9.70 23.77 2.51
C ASN A 892 -9.24 24.09 1.07
N VAL A 893 -10.15 24.03 0.11
CA VAL A 893 -9.92 24.34 -1.31
C VAL A 893 -11.00 25.32 -1.76
N LEU A 894 -10.61 26.59 -1.86
CA LEU A 894 -11.42 27.66 -2.41
C LEU A 894 -10.97 27.97 -3.84
N LEU A 895 -11.91 27.85 -4.79
CA LEU A 895 -11.68 28.06 -6.21
C LEU A 895 -12.71 29.03 -6.80
N PRO A 896 -12.31 29.89 -7.76
CA PRO A 896 -13.28 30.57 -8.61
C PRO A 896 -14.00 29.54 -9.49
N ALA A 897 -15.29 29.74 -9.71
CA ALA A 897 -16.09 29.00 -10.68
C ALA A 897 -16.33 29.91 -11.89
N LEU A 898 -15.77 29.54 -13.04
CA LEU A 898 -15.89 30.29 -14.29
C LEU A 898 -16.26 29.30 -15.38
N GLY A 899 -17.27 29.61 -16.18
CA GLY A 899 -17.64 28.71 -17.26
C GLY A 899 -18.61 29.32 -18.25
N PHE A 900 -18.79 28.58 -19.33
CA PHE A 900 -19.77 28.87 -20.37
C PHE A 900 -20.43 27.55 -20.78
N ALA A 901 -21.75 27.49 -20.74
CA ALA A 901 -22.54 26.42 -21.36
C ALA A 901 -23.45 27.04 -22.42
N THR A 902 -23.76 26.32 -23.50
CA THR A 902 -24.60 26.87 -24.59
C THR A 902 -25.96 27.34 -24.08
N ASP A 903 -26.56 26.58 -23.16
CA ASP A 903 -27.87 26.87 -22.60
C ASP A 903 -27.80 27.93 -21.49
N ASP A 904 -26.79 27.85 -20.61
CA ASP A 904 -26.68 28.74 -19.44
C ASP A 904 -25.91 30.04 -19.73
N GLY A 905 -25.24 30.10 -20.87
CA GLY A 905 -24.24 31.10 -21.26
C GLY A 905 -23.10 31.22 -20.25
N PHE A 906 -22.56 32.43 -20.13
CA PHE A 906 -21.44 32.71 -19.23
C PHE A 906 -21.89 32.79 -17.78
N PHE A 907 -21.11 32.20 -16.87
CA PHE A 907 -21.29 32.32 -15.44
C PHE A 907 -19.98 32.56 -14.69
N LEU A 908 -20.11 33.25 -13.56
CA LEU A 908 -19.02 33.50 -12.60
C LEU A 908 -19.52 33.16 -11.20
N GLY A 909 -18.66 32.55 -10.39
CA GLY A 909 -18.98 32.11 -9.06
C GLY A 909 -17.77 31.70 -8.23
N ILE A 910 -18.05 31.05 -7.12
CA ILE A 910 -17.08 30.49 -6.18
C ILE A 910 -17.49 29.07 -5.81
N LYS A 911 -16.49 28.23 -5.54
CA LYS A 911 -16.67 26.89 -4.97
C LYS A 911 -15.66 26.69 -3.85
N ASP A 912 -16.14 26.40 -2.67
CA ASP A 912 -15.35 26.06 -1.50
C ASP A 912 -15.57 24.60 -1.10
N LYS A 913 -14.49 23.88 -0.80
CA LYS A 913 -14.53 22.54 -0.23
C LYS A 913 -13.66 22.50 1.02
N TYR A 914 -14.28 22.26 2.17
CA TYR A 914 -13.61 22.05 3.43
C TYR A 914 -13.70 20.58 3.87
N ILE A 915 -12.56 19.97 4.17
CA ILE A 915 -12.43 18.61 4.70
C ILE A 915 -11.95 18.71 6.14
N TYR A 916 -12.77 18.20 7.05
CA TYR A 916 -12.47 18.07 8.47
C TYR A 916 -12.13 16.60 8.80
N ASN A 917 -10.90 16.40 9.27
CA ASN A 917 -10.33 15.11 9.67
C ASN A 917 -10.30 15.01 11.20
N ASP A 918 -10.84 13.92 11.73
CA ASP A 918 -10.97 13.70 13.18
C ASP A 918 -11.19 12.23 13.50
N PHE A 919 -11.20 11.90 14.80
CA PHE A 919 -11.49 10.57 15.31
C PHE A 919 -12.77 9.99 14.70
N ASN A 920 -12.73 8.70 14.35
CA ASN A 920 -13.85 7.98 13.74
C ASN A 920 -14.35 8.66 12.45
N GLY A 921 -13.41 8.97 11.54
CA GLY A 921 -13.67 9.35 10.14
C GLY A 921 -13.63 8.13 9.23
N ASN A 922 -14.40 8.14 8.13
CA ASN A 922 -14.43 7.03 7.15
C ASN A 922 -14.70 7.55 5.72
N PRO A 923 -13.70 8.07 4.97
CA PRO A 923 -12.29 8.31 5.32
C PRO A 923 -12.04 9.67 6.00
N HIS A 924 -13.01 10.58 5.96
CA HIS A 924 -12.97 11.91 6.61
C HIS A 924 -14.07 12.00 7.66
N LYS A 925 -13.99 12.93 8.61
CA LYS A 925 -15.07 13.09 9.59
C LYS A 925 -16.22 13.91 9.01
N GLN A 926 -15.90 15.01 8.33
CA GLN A 926 -16.88 15.86 7.67
C GLN A 926 -16.31 16.42 6.36
N ILE A 927 -17.18 16.57 5.36
CA ILE A 927 -16.88 17.26 4.11
C ILE A 927 -17.97 18.30 3.89
N HIS A 928 -17.58 19.55 3.75
CA HIS A 928 -18.48 20.65 3.42
C HIS A 928 -18.13 21.19 2.04
N GLN A 929 -19.13 21.36 1.20
CA GLN A 929 -19.01 21.97 -0.10
C GLN A 929 -20.01 23.11 -0.19
N ILE A 930 -19.54 24.31 -0.50
CA ILE A 930 -20.36 25.49 -0.74
C ILE A 930 -20.06 25.96 -2.15
N PHE A 931 -21.08 26.34 -2.91
CA PHE A 931 -20.88 27.06 -4.16
C PHE A 931 -21.90 28.18 -4.30
N ALA A 932 -21.53 29.21 -5.05
CA ALA A 932 -22.44 30.27 -5.45
C ALA A 932 -22.04 30.75 -6.85
N ASN A 933 -22.98 30.74 -7.79
CA ASN A 933 -22.74 31.15 -9.18
C ASN A 933 -23.76 32.20 -9.59
N TYR A 934 -23.35 33.13 -10.45
CA TYR A 934 -24.20 34.10 -11.13
C TYR A 934 -24.14 33.85 -12.63
N TYR A 935 -25.31 33.58 -13.23
CA TYR A 935 -25.47 33.35 -14.65
C TYR A 935 -25.94 34.63 -15.32
N PHE A 936 -25.14 35.17 -16.23
CA PHE A 936 -25.43 36.44 -16.88
C PHE A 936 -26.60 36.35 -17.86
N THR A 937 -26.77 35.20 -18.51
CA THR A 937 -27.89 34.91 -19.43
C THR A 937 -29.24 34.98 -18.72
N TYR A 938 -29.35 34.32 -17.57
CA TYR A 938 -30.57 34.29 -16.78
C TYR A 938 -30.72 35.51 -15.86
N GLN A 939 -29.66 36.31 -15.69
CA GLN A 939 -29.56 37.35 -14.66
C GLN A 939 -29.94 36.81 -13.27
N SER A 940 -29.48 35.60 -12.96
CA SER A 940 -29.92 34.83 -11.80
C SER A 940 -28.73 34.24 -11.07
N ALA A 941 -28.84 34.17 -9.75
CA ALA A 941 -27.86 33.51 -8.91
C ALA A 941 -28.37 32.12 -8.49
N GLU A 942 -27.43 31.19 -8.32
CA GLU A 942 -27.64 29.97 -7.57
C GLU A 942 -26.64 29.90 -6.42
N ALA A 943 -27.01 29.18 -5.38
CA ALA A 943 -26.10 28.81 -4.31
C ALA A 943 -26.47 27.41 -3.81
N GLY A 944 -25.46 26.64 -3.43
CA GLY A 944 -25.66 25.32 -2.87
C GLY A 944 -24.71 25.03 -1.74
N TYR A 945 -25.17 24.18 -0.83
CA TYR A 945 -24.40 23.59 0.24
C TYR A 945 -24.61 22.07 0.22
N SER A 946 -23.53 21.30 0.35
CA SER A 946 -23.55 19.87 0.59
C SER A 946 -22.60 19.53 1.72
N GLY A 947 -23.16 19.04 2.83
CA GLY A 947 -22.43 18.59 4.02
C GLY A 947 -22.55 17.08 4.17
N THR A 948 -21.44 16.35 4.09
CA THR A 948 -21.37 14.93 4.41
C THR A 948 -20.73 14.75 5.78
N PHE A 949 -21.43 14.08 6.70
CA PHE A 949 -20.97 13.77 8.05
C PHE A 949 -20.85 12.26 8.19
N PHE A 950 -19.64 11.78 8.41
CA PHE A 950 -19.36 10.35 8.48
C PHE A 950 -19.46 9.83 9.92
N ASN A 951 -20.03 8.65 10.06
CA ASN A 951 -20.22 7.96 11.34
C ASN A 951 -20.82 8.89 12.41
N ILE A 952 -21.96 9.54 12.10
CA ILE A 952 -22.71 10.32 13.10
C ILE A 952 -23.25 9.39 14.20
N PHE A 953 -23.66 8.20 13.78
CA PHE A 953 -23.76 6.99 14.56
C PHE A 953 -22.92 5.93 13.84
N PRO A 954 -22.43 4.87 14.52
CA PRO A 954 -21.74 3.78 13.84
C PRO A 954 -22.54 3.27 12.64
N HIS A 955 -21.88 3.10 11.49
CA HIS A 955 -22.50 2.66 10.22
C HIS A 955 -23.53 3.62 9.60
N VAL A 956 -23.71 4.82 10.15
CA VAL A 956 -24.66 5.82 9.66
C VAL A 956 -23.95 7.11 9.28
N ASN A 957 -24.04 7.45 7.99
CA ASN A 957 -23.57 8.71 7.43
C ASN A 957 -24.76 9.63 7.14
N LEU A 958 -24.61 10.93 7.40
CA LEU A 958 -25.61 11.95 7.10
C LEU A 958 -25.13 12.82 5.94
N LEU A 959 -25.98 12.96 4.92
CA LEU A 959 -25.82 13.93 3.85
C LEU A 959 -26.89 15.01 4.02
N ALA A 960 -26.46 16.26 4.20
CA ALA A 960 -27.33 17.42 4.31
C ALA A 960 -27.07 18.35 3.10
N GLU A 961 -28.10 18.61 2.32
CA GLU A 961 -28.02 19.46 1.13
C GLU A 961 -28.99 20.63 1.23
N ALA A 962 -28.54 21.81 0.83
CA ALA A 962 -29.37 22.98 0.64
C ALA A 962 -29.07 23.56 -0.75
N TYR A 963 -30.11 24.01 -1.44
CA TYR A 963 -29.97 24.60 -2.77
C TYR A 963 -30.93 25.77 -2.90
N PHE A 964 -30.42 26.85 -3.49
CA PHE A 964 -31.14 28.06 -3.81
C PHE A 964 -30.88 28.42 -5.27
N SER A 965 -31.92 28.83 -5.98
CA SER A 965 -31.81 29.44 -7.30
C SER A 965 -32.79 30.59 -7.41
N GLY A 966 -32.36 31.69 -8.03
CA GLY A 966 -33.23 32.82 -8.31
C GLY A 966 -34.35 32.46 -9.29
N ALA A 967 -35.45 33.20 -9.25
CA ALA A 967 -36.68 32.89 -10.01
C ALA A 967 -36.51 32.86 -11.54
N LYS A 968 -35.46 33.52 -12.07
CA LYS A 968 -35.13 33.54 -13.49
C LYS A 968 -34.23 32.37 -13.93
N PHE A 969 -33.72 31.57 -12.98
CA PHE A 969 -32.88 30.43 -13.28
C PHE A 969 -33.71 29.34 -13.96
N SER A 970 -33.28 28.88 -15.13
CA SER A 970 -33.95 27.82 -15.88
C SER A 970 -33.09 26.57 -15.89
N ASN A 971 -33.69 25.42 -15.59
CA ASN A 971 -33.06 24.11 -15.80
C ASN A 971 -33.79 23.42 -16.94
N ASN A 972 -33.10 23.15 -18.04
CA ASN A 972 -33.69 22.45 -19.18
C ASN A 972 -33.84 20.96 -18.83
N PHE A 973 -35.08 20.51 -18.59
CA PHE A 973 -35.39 19.09 -18.40
C PHE A 973 -35.62 18.42 -19.76
N PHE A 974 -34.61 17.71 -20.26
CA PHE A 974 -34.65 17.01 -21.55
C PHE A 974 -35.34 15.63 -21.52
N GLY A 975 -36.15 15.36 -20.49
CA GLY A 975 -36.82 14.07 -20.29
C GLY A 975 -35.90 12.98 -19.73
N TYR A 976 -36.45 11.78 -19.54
CA TYR A 976 -35.70 10.60 -19.05
C TYR A 976 -34.93 9.86 -20.17
N GLY A 977 -34.96 10.39 -21.40
CA GLY A 977 -34.35 9.79 -22.59
C GLY A 977 -35.31 9.67 -23.79
N ASN A 978 -34.75 9.29 -24.94
CA ASN A 978 -35.41 9.33 -26.27
C ASN A 978 -36.56 8.32 -26.48
N GLU A 979 -36.82 7.41 -25.55
CA GLU A 979 -37.77 6.28 -25.70
C GLU A 979 -38.93 6.32 -24.67
N THR A 980 -39.08 7.40 -23.89
CA THR A 980 -40.09 7.43 -22.81
C THR A 980 -41.50 7.69 -23.36
N VAL A 981 -42.34 6.65 -23.43
CA VAL A 981 -43.76 6.76 -23.80
C VAL A 981 -44.54 7.54 -22.73
N LYS A 982 -45.15 8.67 -23.13
CA LYS A 982 -46.01 9.51 -22.27
C LYS A 982 -47.16 8.69 -21.68
N PHE A 983 -47.10 8.42 -20.38
CA PHE A 983 -48.31 8.22 -19.57
C PHE A 983 -48.67 9.57 -18.94
N ILE A 984 -49.72 10.21 -19.47
CA ILE A 984 -50.32 11.40 -18.86
C ILE A 984 -51.17 10.92 -17.68
N THR A 985 -50.57 10.93 -16.49
CA THR A 985 -51.32 11.10 -15.24
C THR A 985 -50.51 12.03 -14.34
N VAL A 986 -51.11 13.17 -14.00
CA VAL A 986 -50.52 14.23 -13.19
C VAL A 986 -50.05 13.67 -11.84
N PHE A 987 -48.75 13.69 -11.61
CA PHE A 987 -48.15 13.50 -10.28
C PHE A 987 -47.37 14.75 -9.90
N VAL A 988 -47.76 15.35 -8.78
CA VAL A 988 -47.10 16.49 -8.14
C VAL A 988 -45.71 16.05 -7.66
N PRO A 989 -44.64 16.86 -7.82
CA PRO A 989 -43.29 16.45 -7.47
C PRO A 989 -43.06 16.54 -5.96
N THR A 990 -43.31 15.44 -5.25
CA THR A 990 -42.93 15.28 -3.83
C THR A 990 -42.22 13.96 -3.53
N LEU A 991 -41.74 13.24 -4.54
CA LEU A 991 -41.11 11.92 -4.38
C LEU A 991 -39.71 11.86 -5.00
N ARG A 992 -38.78 12.65 -4.48
CA ARG A 992 -37.33 12.46 -4.73
C ARG A 992 -36.67 11.48 -3.75
N ASN A 993 -37.41 10.94 -2.77
CA ASN A 993 -36.83 10.19 -1.64
C ASN A 993 -37.27 8.72 -1.44
N ILE A 994 -38.15 8.14 -2.26
CA ILE A 994 -38.68 6.78 -1.94
C ILE A 994 -38.03 5.62 -2.72
N PHE A 995 -37.33 5.85 -3.84
CA PHE A 995 -36.59 4.77 -4.51
C PHE A 995 -35.14 4.60 -4.05
N CYS A 996 -34.71 5.33 -3.02
CA CYS A 996 -33.37 5.18 -2.42
C CYS A 996 -33.33 4.19 -1.23
N LEU A 997 -34.45 3.52 -0.91
CA LEU A 997 -34.60 2.66 0.28
C LEU A 997 -34.30 1.16 0.05
N LEU A 998 -33.94 0.73 -1.16
CA LEU A 998 -33.58 -0.68 -1.45
C LEU A 998 -32.18 -0.89 -2.05
N GLY A 999 -31.33 0.14 -2.10
CA GLY A 999 -29.97 0.04 -2.63
C GLY A 999 -28.86 0.60 -1.72
N LYS A 1000 -29.16 0.93 -0.46
CA LYS A 1000 -28.18 1.45 0.51
C LYS A 1000 -27.78 0.39 1.54
N ARG A 1001 -27.17 -0.68 1.05
CA ARG A 1001 -26.06 -1.39 1.71
C ARG A 1001 -25.04 -1.57 0.59
N ILE A 1002 -23.76 -1.36 0.86
CA ILE A 1002 -22.65 -1.20 -0.12
C ILE A 1002 -22.42 0.28 -0.50
N ARG A 1003 -21.92 1.04 0.47
CA ARG A 1003 -20.72 1.87 0.29
C ARG A 1003 -19.84 1.68 1.50
#